data_AF-A0A9W9PQ93-F1
#
_entry.id   AF-A0A9W9PQ93-F1
#
_cell.length_a   1.000
_cell.length_b   1.000
_cell.length_c   1.000
_cell.angle_alpha   90.00
_cell.angle_beta   90.00
_cell.angle_gamma   90.00
#
_symmetry.space_group_name_H-M   'P 1'
#
loop_
_entity.id
_entity.type
_entity.pdbx_description
1 polymer ?
#
loop_
_entity_poly.entity_id
_entity_poly.type
_entity_poly.pdbx_seq_one_letter_code
_entity_poly.pdbx_strand_id
1 'polypeptide(L)'
;MSLQTPPFDSLPLRQDGPRGNAWGLFGDQDEIGMLNRLTPENTTAAAREIVEGVRVSTDWNLNSMATPCFGRSAFEHTVKNKAPRPVNDDVLVFNTQSSSQWDGFRHYGSREGSYFNGCSLEDIHTSTRNGIHMWVEQGGVVGRGVLLDYAAWAEANGVTVNCFQTQSIPLSDLQQVAASQNTTFRPGDILFIRTGWTREYEKLSQEECQQLADYKAPPVIGVKSSEEMLRWIWDNEFAAVAGDMPSFEAYPCQDPDFFLHEWLLAGWGLPIGELFDLERLGQECRQRKRWTFFFSSVPLKVQSMSQPYYRHLQTQARSPRQDSRSSDTKDLAYNRPTPTPTPSSAPSAATRYSDREREVPLERDDWWFKGTDNLLLNRSGEHHFVGASSTTHLAKRLNPATTNLAWDVRPLYDDLSSLRRPVASALPQLPPFEFAKRLFWVQYSYIGTIFSLIKPREFEERLAFVYHQPPDFSHRETCLIYCQTLLVIAFGLMYSVNQWSGDDGPPGFKYFKHALRFLPDIHEEGSIFFVEVLCYVAYYMQNLNRRDAAFLYIGLALRMAISLGLHQEVSDPSISETDRNRRRRAWWSVYSLDRLLSVKSGNPITIHDEDIGTSPATIDGSTSDPWPSIVLTHYTQLSRILGRIGEEIYRKKPRSGSNLIMSVQSITNDLSSWLRQVPDGLRIDFTTLDTHVNRETVSINLHFYSCVNMTARPLVFYVIQRRLDAGILGTSGEDWKEGLAPNTVAVIDSCITAARATTLIMDAAAKHNLIATYGYLDGEYVFSAALLLVMVNAVFPHNETNSRAMETALNLLRSMADRGNTYLGSRHSLLLELRAAIEPKAVTGDMERTMTALNVPATPRSNHPASPAIDDTTPPTQELPEHWQASLDLPSFQDISFQFDLNDDPALWEGALDQIDIDMDTDWIESTLKR
;
A
#
# COMPACT_ATOMS: atom_id res chain seq x y z
N MET A 1 11.99 20.94 27.41
CA MET A 1 12.60 22.25 27.76
C MET A 1 12.75 23.01 26.46
N SER A 2 12.32 24.28 26.37
CA SER A 2 12.54 25.08 25.15
C SER A 2 14.04 25.32 24.99
N LEU A 3 14.61 24.88 23.86
CA LEU A 3 15.99 25.21 23.48
C LEU A 3 16.11 26.74 23.36
N GLN A 4 16.80 27.35 24.32
CA GLN A 4 17.02 28.80 24.34
C GLN A 4 17.96 29.17 23.18
N THR A 5 17.52 30.09 22.31
CA THR A 5 18.36 30.60 21.22
C THR A 5 19.55 31.36 21.81
N PRO A 6 20.79 30.98 21.45
CA PRO A 6 21.96 31.67 21.96
C PRO A 6 22.04 33.09 21.35
N PRO A 7 22.61 34.08 22.06
CA PRO A 7 22.71 35.45 21.52
C PRO A 7 23.50 35.47 20.20
N PHE A 8 23.14 36.36 19.27
CA PHE A 8 23.84 36.48 17.98
C PHE A 8 25.37 36.61 18.12
N ASP A 9 25.85 37.34 19.13
CA ASP A 9 27.28 37.55 19.40
C ASP A 9 28.03 36.29 19.85
N SER A 10 27.32 35.20 20.14
CA SER A 10 27.93 33.90 20.47
C SER A 10 28.18 33.02 19.26
N LEU A 11 27.71 33.41 18.07
CA LEU A 11 27.97 32.71 16.82
C LEU A 11 29.41 33.02 16.34
N PRO A 12 30.15 32.05 15.77
CA PRO A 12 29.70 30.70 15.43
C PRO A 12 29.67 29.74 16.62
N LEU A 13 28.67 28.84 16.64
CA LEU A 13 28.59 27.77 17.66
C LEU A 13 29.67 26.70 17.46
N ARG A 14 29.99 26.40 16.20
CA ARG A 14 31.03 25.46 15.82
C ARG A 14 32.19 26.17 15.13
N GLN A 15 33.40 25.96 15.66
CA GLN A 15 34.62 26.62 15.18
C GLN A 15 35.13 26.05 13.85
N ASP A 16 34.66 24.86 13.45
CA ASP A 16 34.99 24.21 12.19
C ASP A 16 34.03 24.56 11.04
N GLY A 17 33.07 25.46 11.28
CA GLY A 17 32.12 25.96 10.28
C GLY A 17 32.40 27.39 9.81
N PRO A 18 31.57 27.93 8.89
CA PRO A 18 31.69 29.28 8.38
C PRO A 18 31.37 30.31 9.47
N ARG A 19 31.76 31.57 9.25
CA ARG A 19 31.51 32.65 10.23
C ARG A 19 30.04 32.71 10.63
N GLY A 20 29.79 32.89 11.93
CA GLY A 20 28.44 33.06 12.45
C GLY A 20 27.50 31.88 12.29
N ASN A 21 28.00 30.66 12.03
CA ASN A 21 27.16 29.47 11.89
C ASN A 21 26.46 29.08 13.21
N ALA A 22 25.29 28.43 13.07
CA ALA A 22 24.53 27.86 14.18
C ALA A 22 24.58 26.33 14.19
N TRP A 23 25.66 25.74 13.65
CA TRP A 23 25.76 24.30 13.50
C TRP A 23 25.79 23.60 14.87
N GLY A 24 25.10 22.46 14.97
CA GLY A 24 24.91 21.75 16.22
C GLY A 24 23.83 22.31 17.14
N LEU A 25 23.17 23.44 16.82
CA LEU A 25 22.10 24.02 17.65
C LEU A 25 20.97 23.02 17.96
N PHE A 26 20.57 22.24 16.95
CA PHE A 26 19.55 21.18 17.07
C PHE A 26 20.16 19.76 17.02
N GLY A 27 21.48 19.65 17.22
CA GLY A 27 22.25 18.41 17.13
C GLY A 27 23.12 18.28 15.88
N ASP A 28 24.17 17.48 15.97
CA ASP A 28 25.17 17.32 14.89
C ASP A 28 24.65 16.58 13.64
N GLN A 29 23.50 15.91 13.77
CA GLN A 29 22.83 15.20 12.67
C GLN A 29 21.59 15.95 12.15
N ASP A 30 21.38 17.20 12.58
CA ASP A 30 20.27 18.02 12.08
C ASP A 30 20.42 18.32 10.58
N GLU A 31 19.30 18.17 9.86
CA GLU A 31 19.16 18.41 8.42
C GLU A 31 17.98 19.34 8.10
N ILE A 32 17.24 19.81 9.11
CA ILE A 32 16.05 20.67 8.93
C ILE A 32 16.24 22.07 9.52
N GLY A 33 17.30 22.31 10.30
CA GLY A 33 17.74 23.65 10.70
C GLY A 33 16.69 24.39 11.50
N MET A 34 16.42 25.64 11.15
CA MET A 34 15.46 26.49 11.84
C MET A 34 14.00 26.01 11.69
N LEU A 35 13.71 25.06 10.80
CA LEU A 35 12.39 24.41 10.78
C LEU A 35 12.11 23.59 12.05
N ASN A 36 13.13 23.22 12.82
CA ASN A 36 12.94 22.66 14.17
C ASN A 36 12.15 23.60 15.11
N ARG A 37 12.03 24.90 14.78
CA ARG A 37 11.20 25.87 15.51
C ARG A 37 9.71 25.75 15.21
N LEU A 38 9.32 25.02 14.16
CA LEU A 38 7.93 24.65 13.87
C LEU A 38 7.50 23.45 14.74
N THR A 39 7.60 23.62 16.05
CA THR A 39 7.25 22.57 17.01
C THR A 39 5.75 22.26 16.96
N PRO A 40 5.30 21.09 17.44
CA PRO A 40 3.87 20.78 17.55
C PRO A 40 3.07 21.88 18.27
N GLU A 41 3.63 22.51 19.30
CA GLU A 41 3.01 23.61 20.04
C GLU A 41 2.86 24.87 19.19
N ASN A 42 3.93 25.28 18.49
CA ASN A 42 3.91 26.46 17.63
C ASN A 42 2.97 26.27 16.44
N THR A 43 2.97 25.09 15.82
CA THR A 43 2.07 24.74 14.72
C THR A 43 0.61 24.69 15.17
N THR A 44 0.34 24.13 16.36
CA THR A 44 -1.00 24.15 16.97
C THR A 44 -1.46 25.58 17.29
N ALA A 45 -0.55 26.42 17.79
CA ALA A 45 -0.85 27.83 18.05
C ALA A 45 -1.15 28.58 16.75
N ALA A 46 -0.41 28.32 15.68
CA ALA A 46 -0.63 28.89 14.36
C ALA A 46 -2.01 28.52 13.79
N ALA A 47 -2.52 27.32 14.06
CA ALA A 47 -3.85 26.91 13.60
C ALA A 47 -4.98 27.84 14.12
N ARG A 48 -4.75 28.55 15.23
CA ARG A 48 -5.70 29.54 15.77
C ARG A 48 -5.82 30.80 14.89
N GLU A 49 -4.89 31.02 13.98
CA GLU A 49 -5.00 32.10 12.98
C GLU A 49 -6.09 31.79 11.93
N ILE A 50 -6.56 30.53 11.84
CA ILE A 50 -7.68 30.11 10.99
C ILE A 50 -9.01 30.53 11.65
N VAL A 51 -9.45 31.74 11.36
CA VAL A 51 -10.70 32.30 11.92
C VAL A 51 -11.82 32.33 10.88
N GLU A 52 -11.51 32.74 9.64
CA GLU A 52 -12.52 32.99 8.60
C GLU A 52 -12.54 31.93 7.49
N GLY A 53 -11.56 31.02 7.47
CA GLY A 53 -11.45 29.97 6.44
C GLY A 53 -11.11 30.50 5.03
N VAL A 54 -10.69 31.77 4.91
CA VAL A 54 -10.25 32.37 3.64
C VAL A 54 -8.94 31.73 3.20
N ARG A 55 -8.88 31.29 1.94
CA ARG A 55 -7.74 30.59 1.36
C ARG A 55 -7.12 31.43 0.24
N VAL A 56 -5.82 31.65 0.34
CA VAL A 56 -5.03 32.42 -0.63
C VAL A 56 -3.89 31.52 -1.10
N SER A 57 -3.78 31.33 -2.42
CA SER A 57 -2.59 30.73 -3.02
C SER A 57 -1.48 31.77 -2.99
N THR A 58 -0.28 31.36 -2.60
CA THR A 58 0.92 32.19 -2.68
C THR A 58 1.89 31.71 -3.77
N ASP A 59 1.47 30.72 -4.57
CA ASP A 59 2.23 30.21 -5.70
C ASP A 59 2.02 31.11 -6.93
N TRP A 60 3.12 31.58 -7.49
CA TRP A 60 3.19 32.25 -8.78
C TRP A 60 3.19 31.20 -9.88
N ASN A 61 2.65 31.52 -11.07
CA ASN A 61 2.54 30.51 -12.12
C ASN A 61 3.94 30.07 -12.60
N LEU A 62 4.09 28.77 -12.89
CA LEU A 62 5.36 28.20 -13.36
C LEU A 62 5.83 28.78 -14.70
N ASN A 63 4.91 29.31 -15.50
CA ASN A 63 5.17 29.94 -16.79
C ASN A 63 5.21 31.48 -16.73
N SER A 64 5.04 32.11 -15.56
CA SER A 64 5.05 33.57 -15.45
C SER A 64 6.39 34.18 -15.87
N MET A 65 7.51 33.51 -15.55
CA MET A 65 8.85 33.90 -15.99
C MET A 65 9.25 33.10 -17.23
N ALA A 66 8.74 33.50 -18.40
CA ALA A 66 8.98 32.79 -19.67
C ALA A 66 10.47 32.72 -20.06
N THR A 67 11.24 33.76 -19.73
CA THR A 67 12.71 33.77 -19.83
C THR A 67 13.29 33.94 -18.41
N PRO A 68 13.66 32.83 -17.73
CA PRO A 68 14.20 32.91 -16.39
C PRO A 68 15.54 33.65 -16.28
N CYS A 69 15.70 34.43 -15.21
CA CYS A 69 16.98 35.05 -14.86
C CYS A 69 18.05 34.00 -14.47
N PHE A 70 19.30 34.44 -14.33
CA PHE A 70 20.43 33.62 -13.89
C PHE A 70 20.79 32.44 -14.82
N GLY A 71 20.41 32.52 -16.09
CA GLY A 71 20.67 31.47 -17.07
C GLY A 71 19.91 30.16 -16.78
N ARG A 72 18.80 30.23 -16.03
CA ARG A 72 17.96 29.08 -15.71
C ARG A 72 17.16 28.65 -16.94
N SER A 73 16.90 27.35 -17.08
CA SER A 73 16.09 26.81 -18.18
C SER A 73 14.64 27.30 -18.07
N ALA A 74 14.06 27.70 -19.20
CA ALA A 74 12.64 28.05 -19.30
C ALA A 74 11.73 26.87 -18.94
N PHE A 75 10.52 27.20 -18.48
CA PHE A 75 9.46 26.22 -18.23
C PHE A 75 8.94 25.64 -19.54
N GLU A 76 8.94 24.31 -19.64
CA GLU A 76 8.32 23.58 -20.74
C GLU A 76 7.14 22.75 -20.23
N HIS A 77 5.98 22.92 -20.87
CA HIS A 77 4.78 22.13 -20.63
C HIS A 77 4.38 21.44 -21.93
N THR A 78 4.49 20.11 -21.94
CA THR A 78 4.05 19.29 -23.06
C THR A 78 2.79 18.54 -22.69
N VAL A 79 1.68 18.88 -23.31
CA VAL A 79 0.42 18.13 -23.22
C VAL A 79 0.42 17.03 -24.28
N LYS A 80 0.55 15.79 -23.84
CA LYS A 80 0.53 14.59 -24.69
C LYS A 80 -0.89 14.05 -24.77
N ASN A 81 -1.58 14.44 -25.84
CA ASN A 81 -2.86 13.84 -26.15
C ASN A 81 -2.71 12.34 -26.48
N LYS A 82 -3.59 11.52 -25.90
CA LYS A 82 -3.64 10.07 -26.08
C LYS A 82 -4.77 9.66 -27.04
N ALA A 83 -4.92 10.41 -28.14
CA ALA A 83 -5.88 10.10 -29.20
C ALA A 83 -5.81 8.60 -29.60
N PRO A 84 -6.96 7.97 -29.87
CA PRO A 84 -8.30 8.57 -29.97
C PRO A 84 -9.01 8.77 -28.61
N ARG A 85 -8.38 8.42 -27.47
CA ARG A 85 -8.99 8.67 -26.14
C ARG A 85 -8.89 10.17 -25.81
N PRO A 86 -9.92 10.78 -25.21
CA PRO A 86 -9.90 12.18 -24.78
C PRO A 86 -9.07 12.35 -23.49
N VAL A 87 -7.86 11.80 -23.47
CA VAL A 87 -6.95 11.80 -22.33
C VAL A 87 -5.70 12.58 -22.72
N ASN A 88 -5.24 13.44 -21.82
CA ASN A 88 -4.00 14.19 -21.97
C ASN A 88 -3.08 13.83 -20.78
N ASP A 89 -1.84 13.45 -21.08
CA ASP A 89 -0.78 13.40 -20.06
C ASP A 89 0.06 14.66 -20.17
N ASP A 90 0.43 15.26 -19.04
CA ASP A 90 1.30 16.44 -19.05
C ASP A 90 2.72 16.07 -18.66
N VAL A 91 3.71 16.66 -19.34
CA VAL A 91 5.12 16.61 -18.96
C VAL A 91 5.58 18.03 -18.68
N LEU A 92 6.07 18.24 -17.46
CA LEU A 92 6.65 19.50 -17.03
C LEU A 92 8.17 19.34 -16.94
N VAL A 93 8.91 20.21 -17.61
CA VAL A 93 10.37 20.36 -17.45
C VAL A 93 10.62 21.77 -17.01
N PHE A 94 11.20 21.95 -15.83
CA PHE A 94 11.42 23.27 -15.28
C PHE A 94 12.59 23.26 -14.30
N ASN A 95 13.23 24.42 -14.16
CA ASN A 95 14.21 24.66 -13.10
C ASN A 95 13.44 25.05 -11.83
N THR A 96 13.70 24.35 -10.72
CA THR A 96 12.95 24.53 -9.47
C THR A 96 13.16 25.89 -8.81
N GLN A 97 14.10 26.69 -9.33
CA GLN A 97 14.34 28.07 -8.93
C GLN A 97 13.73 29.11 -9.89
N SER A 98 12.75 28.77 -10.75
CA SER A 98 12.23 29.70 -11.78
C SER A 98 10.82 30.24 -11.52
N SER A 99 10.19 29.89 -10.39
CA SER A 99 8.90 30.41 -9.93
C SER A 99 8.86 30.35 -8.40
N SER A 100 7.71 30.42 -7.73
CA SER A 100 7.64 30.31 -6.25
C SER A 100 8.39 29.06 -5.77
N GLN A 101 9.37 29.27 -4.89
CA GLN A 101 10.32 28.24 -4.50
C GLN A 101 10.73 28.35 -3.03
N TRP A 102 11.22 27.22 -2.51
CA TRP A 102 12.01 27.17 -1.29
C TRP A 102 13.43 26.72 -1.63
N ASP A 103 14.41 27.51 -1.21
CA ASP A 103 15.81 27.14 -1.30
C ASP A 103 16.20 26.27 -0.11
N GLY A 104 16.46 24.99 -0.41
CA GLY A 104 16.99 24.03 0.56
C GLY A 104 18.46 24.23 0.84
N PHE A 105 18.99 23.60 1.90
CA PHE A 105 20.38 23.81 2.32
C PHE A 105 21.44 23.17 1.40
N ARG A 106 21.04 22.70 0.23
CA ARG A 106 21.90 22.24 -0.88
C ARG A 106 22.01 23.28 -1.99
N HIS A 107 21.20 24.33 -1.95
CA HIS A 107 21.10 25.35 -2.99
C HIS A 107 22.34 26.24 -3.02
N TYR A 108 22.69 26.82 -1.88
CA TYR A 108 23.78 27.79 -1.74
C TYR A 108 24.69 27.40 -0.56
N GLY A 109 26.00 27.34 -0.81
CA GLY A 109 27.02 27.04 0.18
C GLY A 109 27.70 28.32 0.69
N SER A 110 28.42 28.21 1.79
CA SER A 110 29.26 29.29 2.31
C SER A 110 30.42 29.59 1.36
N ARG A 111 31.03 30.77 1.52
CA ARG A 111 32.23 31.16 0.77
C ARG A 111 33.40 30.18 0.89
N GLU A 112 33.47 29.44 1.99
CA GLU A 112 34.47 28.41 2.28
C GLU A 112 34.16 27.05 1.61
N GLY A 113 33.02 26.93 0.90
CA GLY A 113 32.62 25.73 0.16
C GLY A 113 31.88 24.69 1.00
N SER A 114 31.39 25.09 2.18
CA SER A 114 30.63 24.23 3.10
C SER A 114 29.14 24.55 3.08
N TYR A 115 28.30 23.53 3.23
CA TYR A 115 26.86 23.63 3.34
C TYR A 115 26.44 23.38 4.79
N PHE A 116 25.15 23.56 5.08
CA PHE A 116 24.61 23.47 6.44
C PHE A 116 25.10 22.24 7.22
N ASN A 117 25.49 22.48 8.47
CA ASN A 117 25.94 21.50 9.45
C ASN A 117 27.19 20.69 9.04
N GLY A 118 28.10 21.31 8.27
CA GLY A 118 29.36 20.68 7.84
C GLY A 118 29.20 19.73 6.65
N CYS A 119 28.14 19.90 5.87
CA CYS A 119 27.93 19.13 4.65
C CYS A 119 28.86 19.64 3.54
N SER A 120 29.62 18.76 2.91
CA SER A 120 30.55 19.13 1.83
C SER A 120 29.87 19.14 0.47
N LEU A 121 30.47 19.79 -0.53
CA LEU A 121 30.00 19.71 -1.92
C LEU A 121 29.96 18.25 -2.43
N GLU A 122 30.88 17.40 -1.97
CA GLU A 122 30.87 15.98 -2.30
C GLU A 122 29.63 15.28 -1.71
N ASP A 123 29.28 15.56 -0.47
CA ASP A 123 28.06 15.03 0.17
C ASP A 123 26.80 15.44 -0.57
N ILE A 124 26.74 16.68 -1.10
CA ILE A 124 25.63 17.17 -1.94
C ILE A 124 25.49 16.36 -3.25
N HIS A 125 26.55 15.75 -3.75
CA HIS A 125 26.47 14.94 -4.97
C HIS A 125 26.39 13.44 -4.73
N THR A 126 26.74 12.97 -3.54
CA THR A 126 26.89 11.53 -3.23
C THR A 126 25.89 11.02 -2.21
N SER A 127 25.28 11.88 -1.40
CA SER A 127 24.35 11.52 -0.32
C SER A 127 22.99 12.21 -0.48
N THR A 128 22.02 11.81 0.34
CA THR A 128 20.71 12.46 0.48
C THR A 128 20.75 13.67 1.41
N ARG A 129 21.86 13.91 2.12
CA ARG A 129 21.97 14.87 3.22
C ARG A 129 21.52 16.28 2.82
N ASN A 130 20.84 16.95 3.74
CA ASN A 130 20.24 18.28 3.60
C ASN A 130 19.20 18.38 2.47
N GLY A 131 18.68 17.24 1.99
CA GLY A 131 17.69 17.19 0.91
C GLY A 131 16.34 17.75 1.33
N ILE A 132 15.65 18.42 0.41
CA ILE A 132 14.34 19.03 0.66
C ILE A 132 13.27 18.00 1.08
N HIS A 133 13.44 16.72 0.68
CA HIS A 133 12.61 15.62 1.18
C HIS A 133 12.64 15.47 2.70
N MET A 134 13.75 15.81 3.38
CA MET A 134 13.83 15.77 4.85
C MET A 134 12.82 16.74 5.48
N TRP A 135 12.59 17.90 4.86
CA TRP A 135 11.58 18.85 5.33
C TRP A 135 10.17 18.29 5.12
N VAL A 136 9.94 17.64 3.98
CA VAL A 136 8.63 17.03 3.65
C VAL A 136 8.29 15.88 4.60
N GLU A 137 9.27 15.03 4.97
CA GLU A 137 9.05 13.96 5.96
C GLU A 137 8.72 14.50 7.36
N GLN A 138 9.10 15.75 7.66
CA GLN A 138 8.77 16.45 8.91
C GLN A 138 7.49 17.30 8.80
N GLY A 139 6.71 17.14 7.72
CA GLY A 139 5.44 17.85 7.52
C GLY A 139 5.51 19.15 6.72
N GLY A 140 6.70 19.50 6.19
CA GLY A 140 6.91 20.70 5.38
C GLY A 140 7.07 21.99 6.20
N VAL A 141 6.81 23.13 5.56
CA VAL A 141 6.87 24.46 6.18
C VAL A 141 5.45 24.86 6.58
N VAL A 142 5.05 24.45 7.78
CA VAL A 142 3.69 24.64 8.31
C VAL A 142 3.75 25.36 9.66
N GLY A 143 3.18 26.55 9.74
CA GLY A 143 3.31 27.39 10.92
C GLY A 143 2.59 28.72 10.79
N ARG A 144 2.99 29.70 11.60
CA ARG A 144 2.41 31.04 11.58
C ARG A 144 3.16 31.91 10.58
N GLY A 145 2.50 32.30 9.50
CA GLY A 145 3.00 33.29 8.56
C GLY A 145 2.77 34.71 9.05
N VAL A 146 3.73 35.60 8.78
CA VAL A 146 3.67 37.03 9.11
C VAL A 146 4.06 37.84 7.88
N LEU A 147 3.19 38.70 7.37
CA LEU A 147 3.45 39.54 6.21
C LEU A 147 3.87 40.96 6.62
N LEU A 148 5.01 41.43 6.12
CA LEU A 148 5.39 42.84 6.07
C LEU A 148 5.16 43.36 4.64
N ASP A 149 4.17 44.22 4.47
CA ASP A 149 3.76 44.76 3.18
C ASP A 149 4.49 46.07 2.89
N TYR A 150 5.77 45.94 2.58
CA TYR A 150 6.66 47.07 2.29
C TYR A 150 6.15 47.90 1.11
N ALA A 151 5.67 47.26 0.04
CA ALA A 151 5.18 47.96 -1.14
C ALA A 151 4.03 48.93 -0.81
N ALA A 152 3.01 48.46 -0.08
CA ALA A 152 1.88 49.31 0.28
C ALA A 152 2.28 50.43 1.27
N TRP A 153 3.18 50.12 2.20
CA TRP A 153 3.73 51.11 3.13
C TRP A 153 4.56 52.17 2.39
N ALA A 154 5.40 51.78 1.45
CA ALA A 154 6.23 52.68 0.66
C ALA A 154 5.36 53.63 -0.18
N GLU A 155 4.34 53.10 -0.86
CA GLU A 155 3.34 53.89 -1.60
C GLU A 155 2.65 54.92 -0.69
N ALA A 156 2.23 54.51 0.51
CA ALA A 156 1.56 55.40 1.47
C ALA A 156 2.47 56.49 2.05
N ASN A 157 3.79 56.26 2.11
CA ASN A 157 4.77 57.19 2.64
C ASN A 157 5.54 57.97 1.55
N GLY A 158 5.15 57.83 0.27
CA GLY A 158 5.79 58.52 -0.85
C GLY A 158 7.22 58.03 -1.13
N VAL A 159 7.57 56.81 -0.73
CA VAL A 159 8.85 56.17 -1.04
C VAL A 159 8.74 55.54 -2.43
N THR A 160 9.62 55.95 -3.35
CA THR A 160 9.69 55.37 -4.69
C THR A 160 10.28 53.96 -4.63
N VAL A 161 9.53 52.98 -5.14
CA VAL A 161 9.96 51.57 -5.24
C VAL A 161 10.32 51.26 -6.69
N ASN A 162 11.52 50.76 -6.93
CA ASN A 162 11.94 50.24 -8.23
C ASN A 162 12.36 48.78 -8.09
N CYS A 163 11.50 47.88 -8.53
CA CYS A 163 11.69 46.43 -8.40
C CYS A 163 12.87 45.87 -9.24
N PHE A 164 13.27 46.58 -10.29
CA PHE A 164 14.28 46.15 -11.26
C PHE A 164 15.58 46.97 -11.17
N GLN A 165 15.79 47.61 -10.02
CA GLN A 165 17.05 48.24 -9.65
C GLN A 165 17.51 47.67 -8.31
N THR A 166 18.81 47.71 -8.07
CA THR A 166 19.38 47.33 -6.77
C THR A 166 18.94 48.35 -5.73
N GLN A 167 17.84 48.06 -5.05
CA GLN A 167 17.26 48.87 -3.98
C GLN A 167 17.22 48.02 -2.71
N SER A 168 17.96 48.48 -1.69
CA SER A 168 18.05 47.77 -0.40
C SER A 168 16.97 48.27 0.56
N ILE A 169 16.17 47.36 1.10
CA ILE A 169 15.20 47.65 2.15
C ILE A 169 15.91 47.54 3.51
N PRO A 170 16.18 48.66 4.20
CA PRO A 170 16.87 48.63 5.49
C PRO A 170 15.96 48.08 6.60
N LEU A 171 16.56 47.60 7.69
CA LEU A 171 15.80 47.09 8.85
C LEU A 171 14.86 48.16 9.43
N SER A 172 15.31 49.42 9.47
CA SER A 172 14.51 50.55 9.95
C SER A 172 13.16 50.67 9.25
N ASP A 173 13.09 50.32 7.96
CA ASP A 173 11.87 50.41 7.18
C ASP A 173 10.97 49.21 7.49
N LEU A 174 11.52 47.99 7.56
CA LEU A 174 10.75 46.81 7.96
C LEU A 174 10.16 46.95 9.37
N GLN A 175 10.90 47.58 10.30
CA GLN A 175 10.40 47.90 11.64
C GLN A 175 9.27 48.93 11.60
N GLN A 176 9.38 49.96 10.75
CA GLN A 176 8.30 50.93 10.54
C GLN A 176 7.07 50.30 9.89
N VAL A 177 7.26 49.36 8.95
CA VAL A 177 6.17 48.57 8.35
C VAL A 177 5.47 47.76 9.45
N ALA A 178 6.22 46.98 10.24
CA ALA A 178 5.67 46.20 11.35
C ALA A 178 4.91 47.08 12.37
N ALA A 179 5.46 48.25 12.71
CA ALA A 179 4.82 49.21 13.60
C ALA A 179 3.53 49.77 13.01
N SER A 180 3.52 50.15 11.72
CA SER A 180 2.32 50.67 11.03
C SER A 180 1.21 49.61 10.90
N GLN A 181 1.60 48.34 10.82
CA GLN A 181 0.72 47.20 10.73
C GLN A 181 0.27 46.67 12.10
N ASN A 182 0.87 47.16 13.19
CA ASN A 182 0.73 46.63 14.54
C ASN A 182 1.02 45.12 14.62
N THR A 183 2.09 44.69 13.96
CA THR A 183 2.49 43.29 13.84
C THR A 183 3.55 42.94 14.89
N THR A 184 3.38 41.81 15.57
CA THR A 184 4.35 41.27 16.53
C THR A 184 4.84 39.88 16.12
N PHE A 185 6.13 39.64 16.25
CA PHE A 185 6.78 38.38 15.92
C PHE A 185 6.79 37.42 17.11
N ARG A 186 6.86 36.12 16.82
CA ARG A 186 6.98 35.01 17.76
C ARG A 186 8.00 34.02 17.24
N PRO A 187 8.69 33.28 18.13
CA PRO A 187 9.58 32.21 17.70
C PRO A 187 8.85 31.18 16.82
N GLY A 188 9.49 30.79 15.72
CA GLY A 188 8.93 29.88 14.73
C GLY A 188 8.04 30.55 13.68
N ASP A 189 7.90 31.88 13.67
CA ASP A 189 7.21 32.59 12.61
C ASP A 189 7.90 32.40 11.25
N ILE A 190 7.10 32.43 10.19
CA ILE A 190 7.55 32.43 8.80
C ILE A 190 7.34 33.85 8.26
N LEU A 191 8.44 34.56 8.04
CA LEU A 191 8.41 35.98 7.66
C LEU A 191 8.23 36.12 6.15
N PHE A 192 7.23 36.87 5.72
CA PHE A 192 7.01 37.25 4.33
C PHE A 192 7.23 38.75 4.15
N ILE A 193 7.95 39.14 3.10
CA ILE A 193 8.15 40.53 2.70
C ILE A 193 7.59 40.72 1.30
N ARG A 194 6.58 41.59 1.17
CA ARG A 194 6.01 41.97 -0.13
C ARG A 194 6.64 43.26 -0.63
N THR A 195 7.38 43.18 -1.73
CA THR A 195 8.02 44.31 -2.41
C THR A 195 7.24 44.81 -3.62
N GLY A 196 6.27 44.02 -4.11
CA GLY A 196 5.53 44.28 -5.33
C GLY A 196 6.24 43.78 -6.59
N TRP A 197 7.30 42.98 -6.46
CA TRP A 197 8.13 42.57 -7.60
C TRP A 197 7.34 41.75 -8.63
N THR A 198 6.58 40.74 -8.21
CA THR A 198 5.75 39.93 -9.13
C THR A 198 4.72 40.80 -9.86
N ARG A 199 4.08 41.73 -9.15
CA ARG A 199 3.13 42.71 -9.70
C ARG A 199 3.74 43.60 -10.77
N GLU A 200 4.96 44.08 -10.57
CA GLU A 200 5.64 44.91 -11.58
C GLU A 200 6.16 44.06 -12.74
N TYR A 201 6.60 42.82 -12.49
CA TYR A 201 7.11 41.92 -13.53
C TYR A 201 6.01 41.55 -14.54
N GLU A 202 4.79 41.29 -14.07
CA GLU A 202 3.64 40.98 -14.93
C GLU A 202 3.22 42.11 -15.86
N LYS A 203 3.69 43.35 -15.62
CA LYS A 203 3.42 44.51 -16.48
C LYS A 203 4.46 44.68 -17.60
N LEU A 204 5.60 44.00 -17.51
CA LEU A 204 6.68 44.15 -18.48
C LEU A 204 6.30 43.53 -19.83
N SER A 205 6.81 44.14 -20.89
CA SER A 205 6.80 43.55 -22.22
C SER A 205 7.78 42.38 -22.32
N GLN A 206 7.60 41.52 -23.32
CA GLN A 206 8.51 40.39 -23.56
C GLN A 206 9.96 40.86 -23.80
N GLU A 207 10.16 42.01 -24.44
CA GLU A 207 11.49 42.60 -24.66
C GLU A 207 12.14 43.03 -23.34
N GLU A 208 11.39 43.67 -22.44
CA GLU A 208 11.87 44.07 -21.12
C GLU A 208 12.18 42.85 -20.24
N CYS A 209 11.35 41.82 -20.28
CA CYS A 209 11.62 40.54 -19.61
C CYS A 209 12.92 39.89 -20.12
N GLN A 210 13.16 39.91 -21.44
CA GLN A 210 14.39 39.39 -22.03
C GLN A 210 15.61 40.22 -21.59
N GLN A 211 15.50 41.55 -21.59
CA GLN A 211 16.56 42.42 -21.11
C GLN A 211 16.93 42.12 -19.65
N LEU A 212 15.94 41.89 -18.79
CA LEU A 212 16.18 41.48 -17.40
C LEU A 212 16.89 40.11 -17.30
N ALA A 213 16.53 39.16 -18.16
CA ALA A 213 17.16 37.84 -18.18
C ALA A 213 18.61 37.86 -18.74
N ASP A 214 18.92 38.80 -19.63
CA ASP A 214 20.24 38.96 -20.24
C ASP A 214 21.30 39.51 -19.26
N TYR A 215 20.88 40.10 -18.14
CA TYR A 215 21.81 40.46 -17.08
C TYR A 215 22.42 39.21 -16.45
N LYS A 216 23.75 39.14 -16.45
CA LYS A 216 24.50 38.12 -15.70
C LYS A 216 24.18 38.16 -14.19
N ALA A 217 23.93 39.36 -13.68
CA ALA A 217 23.55 39.63 -12.31
C ALA A 217 22.41 40.68 -12.33
N PRO A 218 21.14 40.23 -12.40
CA PRO A 218 20.01 41.14 -12.57
C PRO A 218 19.85 42.05 -11.34
N PRO A 219 19.76 43.38 -11.52
CA PRO A 219 19.53 44.28 -10.41
C PRO A 219 18.09 44.14 -9.88
N VAL A 220 17.95 43.90 -8.59
CA VAL A 220 16.68 43.54 -7.95
C VAL A 220 16.55 44.20 -6.59
N ILE A 221 15.33 44.66 -6.25
CA ILE A 221 14.98 45.10 -4.90
C ILE A 221 14.99 43.94 -3.91
N GLY A 222 15.43 44.17 -2.69
CA GLY A 222 15.31 43.15 -1.66
C GLY A 222 15.76 43.62 -0.28
N VAL A 223 15.83 42.69 0.66
CA VAL A 223 16.27 43.00 2.02
C VAL A 223 17.74 43.42 2.01
N LYS A 224 18.08 44.46 2.78
CA LYS A 224 19.47 44.91 2.90
C LYS A 224 20.31 43.88 3.67
N SER A 225 21.32 43.34 3.00
CA SER A 225 22.38 42.52 3.62
C SER A 225 23.20 43.37 4.60
N SER A 226 23.13 43.06 5.89
CA SER A 226 23.84 43.77 6.97
C SER A 226 23.81 42.97 8.26
N GLU A 227 24.76 43.22 9.16
CA GLU A 227 24.79 42.59 10.49
C GLU A 227 23.50 42.85 11.28
N GLU A 228 23.00 44.09 11.25
CA GLU A 228 21.79 44.49 11.98
C GLU A 228 20.57 43.67 11.51
N MET A 229 20.44 43.44 10.20
CA MET A 229 19.38 42.62 9.63
C MET A 229 19.50 41.15 10.06
N LEU A 230 20.71 40.58 9.98
CA LEU A 230 20.97 39.21 10.41
C LEU A 230 20.63 39.02 11.89
N ARG A 231 21.12 39.94 12.74
CA ARG A 231 20.82 39.94 14.17
C ARG A 231 19.31 40.00 14.43
N TRP A 232 18.59 40.85 13.71
CA TRP A 232 17.13 40.93 13.84
C TRP A 232 16.42 39.64 13.41
N ILE A 233 16.82 39.01 12.30
CA ILE A 233 16.25 37.72 11.87
C ILE A 233 16.51 36.65 12.95
N TRP A 234 17.73 36.60 13.48
CA TRP A 234 18.16 35.65 14.50
C TRP A 234 17.41 35.83 15.82
N ASP A 235 17.36 37.06 16.33
CA ASP A 235 16.75 37.40 17.63
C ASP A 235 15.23 37.20 17.63
N ASN A 236 14.56 37.27 16.47
CA ASN A 236 13.14 36.95 16.35
C ASN A 236 12.85 35.45 16.15
N GLU A 237 13.90 34.63 16.01
CA GLU A 237 13.81 33.17 15.91
C GLU A 237 12.89 32.68 14.78
N PHE A 238 12.95 33.32 13.62
CA PHE A 238 12.15 32.92 12.46
C PHE A 238 12.50 31.49 12.00
N ALA A 239 11.48 30.71 11.65
CA ALA A 239 11.66 29.37 11.11
C ALA A 239 12.08 29.39 9.64
N ALA A 240 11.63 30.41 8.89
CA ALA A 240 11.94 30.64 7.48
C ALA A 240 11.64 32.12 7.11
N VAL A 241 12.25 32.58 6.02
CA VAL A 241 11.96 33.89 5.42
C VAL A 241 11.55 33.72 3.96
N ALA A 242 10.68 34.59 3.47
CA ALA A 242 10.19 34.54 2.09
C ALA A 242 9.85 35.93 1.53
N GLY A 243 9.88 36.06 0.21
CA GLY A 243 9.48 37.27 -0.49
C GLY A 243 9.01 37.03 -1.92
N ASP A 244 8.56 38.10 -2.56
CA ASP A 244 8.09 38.10 -3.96
C ASP A 244 9.19 38.45 -4.98
N MET A 245 10.40 38.79 -4.52
CA MET A 245 11.57 39.03 -5.37
C MET A 245 12.34 37.75 -5.72
N PRO A 246 13.09 37.72 -6.85
CA PRO A 246 13.91 36.59 -7.32
C PRO A 246 15.23 36.38 -6.56
N SER A 247 15.52 37.24 -5.58
CA SER A 247 16.54 37.03 -4.56
C SER A 247 16.02 37.67 -3.27
N PHE A 248 16.00 36.96 -2.14
CA PHE A 248 15.46 37.53 -0.88
C PHE A 248 16.20 38.82 -0.45
N GLU A 249 17.49 38.92 -0.74
CA GLU A 249 18.26 40.13 -0.50
C GLU A 249 18.38 41.00 -1.74
N ALA A 250 18.64 42.29 -1.54
CA ALA A 250 18.86 43.20 -2.66
C ALA A 250 20.10 42.77 -3.45
N TYR A 251 19.95 42.61 -4.76
CA TYR A 251 20.99 42.06 -5.62
C TYR A 251 21.40 43.04 -6.74
N PRO A 252 22.69 43.14 -7.12
CA PRO A 252 23.87 42.53 -6.49
C PRO A 252 24.09 43.00 -5.06
N CYS A 253 24.51 42.09 -4.17
CA CYS A 253 24.71 42.35 -2.74
C CYS A 253 25.64 43.55 -2.49
N GLN A 254 25.23 44.43 -1.57
CA GLN A 254 25.95 45.67 -1.26
C GLN A 254 27.04 45.45 -0.19
N ASP A 255 26.87 44.41 0.64
CA ASP A 255 27.82 44.02 1.67
C ASP A 255 28.06 42.49 1.64
N PRO A 256 29.08 42.04 0.88
CA PRO A 256 29.39 40.62 0.77
C PRO A 256 29.80 39.96 2.10
N ASP A 257 30.11 40.73 3.14
CA ASP A 257 30.41 40.17 4.45
C ASP A 257 29.16 39.68 5.20
N PHE A 258 27.99 40.16 4.81
CA PHE A 258 26.70 39.80 5.42
C PHE A 258 25.71 39.26 4.39
N PHE A 259 26.20 38.58 3.36
CA PHE A 259 25.39 38.02 2.29
C PHE A 259 24.36 37.01 2.84
N LEU A 260 23.07 37.36 2.81
CA LEU A 260 22.01 36.65 3.52
C LEU A 260 21.88 35.20 3.05
N HIS A 261 22.04 34.92 1.75
CA HIS A 261 22.01 33.56 1.23
C HIS A 261 23.02 32.62 1.93
N GLU A 262 24.25 33.10 2.18
CA GLU A 262 25.28 32.30 2.86
C GLU A 262 24.96 32.09 4.34
N TRP A 263 24.58 33.17 5.03
CA TRP A 263 24.32 33.15 6.46
C TRP A 263 23.07 32.34 6.81
N LEU A 264 21.97 32.57 6.09
CA LEU A 264 20.70 31.92 6.37
C LEU A 264 20.76 30.43 5.98
N LEU A 265 21.14 30.10 4.75
CA LEU A 265 21.12 28.71 4.28
C LEU A 265 22.28 27.87 4.85
N ALA A 266 23.53 28.25 4.56
CA ALA A 266 24.69 27.46 4.95
C ALA A 266 25.05 27.66 6.43
N GLY A 267 24.90 28.87 6.96
CA GLY A 267 25.21 29.19 8.36
C GLY A 267 24.18 28.63 9.35
N TRP A 268 22.89 28.95 9.16
CA TRP A 268 21.85 28.68 10.17
C TRP A 268 20.90 27.54 9.82
N GLY A 269 20.86 27.11 8.56
CA GLY A 269 19.79 26.21 8.11
C GLY A 269 18.43 26.89 8.18
N LEU A 270 18.35 28.16 7.81
CA LEU A 270 17.12 28.94 7.72
C LEU A 270 16.68 28.98 6.24
N PRO A 271 15.53 28.38 5.89
CA PRO A 271 15.00 28.37 4.52
C PRO A 271 14.71 29.77 3.97
N ILE A 272 15.02 29.97 2.69
CA ILE A 272 14.68 31.17 1.93
C ILE A 272 13.59 30.82 0.91
N GLY A 273 12.53 31.61 0.88
CA GLY A 273 11.44 31.53 -0.08
C GLY A 273 11.48 32.69 -1.07
N GLU A 274 11.39 32.40 -2.36
CA GLU A 274 11.52 33.43 -3.41
C GLU A 274 10.38 33.33 -4.42
N LEU A 275 10.08 34.45 -5.09
CA LEU A 275 9.06 34.54 -6.13
C LEU A 275 7.65 34.11 -5.67
N PHE A 276 7.30 34.29 -4.39
CA PHE A 276 5.94 34.06 -3.92
C PHE A 276 4.99 35.13 -4.49
N ASP A 277 3.79 34.74 -4.92
CA ASP A 277 2.73 35.71 -5.25
C ASP A 277 2.05 36.18 -3.96
N LEU A 278 2.44 37.37 -3.50
CA LEU A 278 1.93 37.98 -2.28
C LEU A 278 0.83 39.02 -2.54
N GLU A 279 0.39 39.23 -3.79
CA GLU A 279 -0.54 40.30 -4.13
C GLU A 279 -1.90 40.10 -3.47
N ARG A 280 -2.49 38.92 -3.67
CA ARG A 280 -3.78 38.58 -3.07
C ARG A 280 -3.68 38.49 -1.55
N LEU A 281 -2.58 37.97 -1.02
CA LEU A 281 -2.37 37.89 0.43
C LEU A 281 -2.33 39.28 1.06
N GLY A 282 -1.57 40.21 0.48
CA GLY A 282 -1.52 41.60 0.93
C GLY A 282 -2.89 42.29 0.89
N GLN A 283 -3.68 42.05 -0.16
CA GLN A 283 -5.06 42.58 -0.25
C GLN A 283 -5.96 42.06 0.89
N GLU A 284 -5.96 40.75 1.13
CA GLU A 284 -6.78 40.12 2.16
C GLU A 284 -6.34 40.55 3.58
N CYS A 285 -5.03 40.71 3.80
CA CYS A 285 -4.46 41.23 5.03
C CYS A 285 -4.88 42.69 5.28
N ARG A 286 -4.81 43.57 4.27
CA ARG A 286 -5.25 44.97 4.38
C ARG A 286 -6.74 45.08 4.65
N GLN A 287 -7.57 44.30 3.94
CA GLN A 287 -9.02 44.30 4.14
C GLN A 287 -9.41 43.93 5.57
N ARG A 288 -8.69 42.98 6.19
CA ARG A 288 -8.93 42.50 7.56
C ARG A 288 -8.14 43.24 8.63
N LYS A 289 -7.19 44.08 8.23
CA LYS A 289 -6.19 44.68 9.12
C LYS A 289 -5.49 43.62 9.98
N ARG A 290 -5.20 42.45 9.39
CA ARG A 290 -4.55 41.32 10.05
C ARG A 290 -3.43 40.80 9.17
N TRP A 291 -2.21 40.83 9.70
CA TRP A 291 -0.98 40.53 8.98
C TRP A 291 -0.33 39.21 9.39
N THR A 292 -1.03 38.45 10.22
CA THR A 292 -0.67 37.09 10.63
C THR A 292 -1.72 36.10 10.11
N PHE A 293 -1.25 34.92 9.76
CA PHE A 293 -2.07 33.87 9.15
C PHE A 293 -1.45 32.50 9.40
N PHE A 294 -2.27 31.45 9.24
CA PHE A 294 -1.75 30.09 9.15
C PHE A 294 -1.18 29.89 7.76
N PHE A 295 0.07 29.43 7.68
CA PHE A 295 0.75 29.14 6.43
C PHE A 295 1.09 27.65 6.35
N SER A 296 0.90 27.06 5.18
CA SER A 296 1.20 25.67 4.91
C SER A 296 1.79 25.54 3.51
N SER A 297 3.05 25.13 3.42
CA SER A 297 3.73 24.85 2.17
C SER A 297 4.49 23.53 2.28
N VAL A 298 4.22 22.61 1.38
CA VAL A 298 4.95 21.34 1.27
C VAL A 298 5.66 21.32 -0.08
N PRO A 299 7.00 21.46 -0.13
CA PRO A 299 7.74 21.36 -1.39
C PRO A 299 7.56 20.00 -2.07
N LEU A 300 7.92 19.92 -3.36
CA LEU A 300 7.95 18.64 -4.06
C LEU A 300 8.82 17.63 -3.29
N LYS A 301 8.28 16.43 -3.03
CA LYS A 301 8.97 15.33 -2.34
C LYS A 301 10.02 14.69 -3.27
N VAL A 302 11.10 15.42 -3.51
CA VAL A 302 12.22 14.97 -4.34
C VAL A 302 13.34 14.50 -3.44
N GLN A 303 13.57 13.18 -3.43
CA GLN A 303 14.74 12.63 -2.76
C GLN A 303 16.00 13.02 -3.53
N SER A 304 16.93 13.63 -2.81
CA SER A 304 18.25 13.96 -3.32
C SER A 304 19.01 12.67 -3.64
N MET A 305 19.04 12.23 -4.90
CA MET A 305 19.78 11.03 -5.31
C MET A 305 21.24 11.36 -5.64
N SER A 306 22.15 10.41 -5.41
CA SER A 306 23.53 10.59 -5.83
C SER A 306 23.62 10.69 -7.36
N GLN A 307 24.42 11.63 -7.88
CA GLN A 307 24.58 11.78 -9.33
C GLN A 307 25.01 10.48 -10.04
N PRO A 308 25.92 9.66 -9.49
CA PRO A 308 26.28 8.38 -10.10
C PRO A 308 25.09 7.41 -10.18
N TYR A 309 24.28 7.33 -9.12
CA TYR A 309 23.08 6.50 -9.09
C TYR A 309 22.01 7.01 -10.06
N TYR A 310 21.79 8.33 -10.10
CA TYR A 310 20.86 8.95 -11.05
C TYR A 310 21.30 8.75 -12.50
N ARG A 311 22.60 8.88 -12.81
CA ARG A 311 23.14 8.54 -14.14
C ARG A 311 23.00 7.06 -14.45
N HIS A 312 23.17 6.18 -13.47
CA HIS A 312 22.92 4.75 -13.65
C HIS A 312 21.46 4.46 -14.01
N LEU A 313 20.50 5.07 -13.28
CA LEU A 313 19.07 4.99 -13.58
C LEU A 313 18.73 5.58 -14.96
N GLN A 314 19.30 6.73 -15.32
CA GLN A 314 19.13 7.32 -16.65
C GLN A 314 19.73 6.44 -17.76
N THR A 315 20.85 5.77 -17.51
CA THR A 315 21.47 4.85 -18.49
C THR A 315 20.64 3.58 -18.66
N GLN A 316 20.06 3.06 -17.58
CA GLN A 316 19.06 1.98 -17.66
C GLN A 316 17.81 2.43 -18.44
N ALA A 317 17.33 3.66 -18.22
CA ALA A 317 16.17 4.21 -18.91
C ALA A 317 16.43 4.60 -20.38
N ARG A 318 17.68 4.91 -20.76
CA ARG A 318 18.10 5.28 -22.13
C ARG A 318 18.58 4.10 -22.98
N SER A 319 18.59 2.86 -22.45
CA SER A 319 18.84 1.67 -23.28
C SER A 319 17.78 1.56 -24.39
N PRO A 320 18.15 1.59 -25.69
CA PRO A 320 17.17 1.54 -26.76
C PRO A 320 16.43 0.20 -26.75
N ARG A 321 15.10 0.25 -26.82
CA ARG A 321 14.30 -0.87 -27.31
C ARG A 321 14.76 -1.15 -28.74
N GLN A 322 15.21 -2.37 -29.01
CA GLN A 322 15.47 -2.82 -30.38
C GLN A 322 14.15 -2.86 -31.15
N ASP A 323 13.88 -1.79 -31.90
CA ASP A 323 12.90 -1.80 -32.97
C ASP A 323 13.50 -2.52 -34.18
N SER A 324 12.86 -3.63 -34.57
CA SER A 324 13.08 -4.27 -35.85
C SER A 324 12.16 -3.64 -36.89
N ARG A 325 12.73 -2.82 -37.80
CA ARG A 325 12.23 -2.61 -39.17
C ARG A 325 13.25 -1.87 -40.04
N SER A 326 13.63 -2.53 -41.14
CA SER A 326 14.16 -1.97 -42.40
C SER A 326 13.24 -0.86 -42.92
N SER A 327 13.63 0.17 -43.69
CA SER A 327 14.72 0.37 -44.65
C SER A 327 14.92 1.87 -44.96
N ASP A 328 16.10 2.21 -45.50
CA ASP A 328 16.45 3.36 -46.36
C ASP A 328 16.35 4.81 -45.83
N THR A 329 17.50 5.42 -45.51
CA THR A 329 18.09 6.56 -46.24
C THR A 329 19.46 6.99 -45.67
N LYS A 330 20.22 7.70 -46.50
CA LYS A 330 21.68 7.89 -46.54
C LYS A 330 22.27 8.92 -45.57
N ASP A 331 23.56 8.69 -45.26
CA ASP A 331 24.68 9.64 -45.20
C ASP A 331 24.77 10.74 -44.10
N LEU A 332 25.68 10.56 -43.13
CA LEU A 332 27.01 11.23 -43.02
C LEU A 332 27.56 11.24 -41.58
N ALA A 333 28.88 11.07 -41.49
CA ALA A 333 29.69 10.76 -40.31
C ALA A 333 30.09 11.97 -39.43
N TYR A 334 30.51 11.75 -38.17
CA TYR A 334 31.93 11.92 -37.73
C TYR A 334 32.19 11.57 -36.23
N ASN A 335 33.11 10.62 -36.05
CA ASN A 335 34.09 10.28 -34.99
C ASN A 335 34.11 10.93 -33.57
N ARG A 336 34.01 10.04 -32.53
CA ARG A 336 34.99 9.64 -31.45
C ARG A 336 35.78 10.70 -30.63
N PRO A 337 36.43 10.35 -29.48
CA PRO A 337 36.23 9.25 -28.50
C PRO A 337 36.39 9.64 -26.99
N THR A 338 36.02 8.70 -26.10
CA THR A 338 36.35 8.57 -24.66
C THR A 338 37.86 8.31 -24.41
N PRO A 339 38.37 8.47 -23.17
CA PRO A 339 38.69 7.26 -22.38
C PRO A 339 38.56 7.36 -20.83
N THR A 340 38.24 6.19 -20.27
CA THR A 340 38.38 5.59 -18.92
C THR A 340 39.88 5.49 -18.47
N PRO A 341 40.35 4.81 -17.37
CA PRO A 341 39.67 4.05 -16.27
C PRO A 341 40.34 4.02 -14.83
N THR A 342 39.53 3.74 -13.77
CA THR A 342 39.72 2.71 -12.68
C THR A 342 40.87 2.79 -11.61
N PRO A 343 40.97 1.88 -10.59
CA PRO A 343 40.41 2.05 -9.22
C PRO A 343 41.36 1.50 -8.10
N SER A 344 40.87 1.30 -6.85
CA SER A 344 41.39 0.44 -5.73
C SER A 344 41.32 1.21 -4.39
N SER A 345 41.01 0.71 -3.19
CA SER A 345 40.45 -0.53 -2.60
C SER A 345 40.23 -0.26 -1.09
N ALA A 346 39.38 -1.05 -0.42
CA ALA A 346 38.94 -1.01 1.00
C ALA A 346 40.09 -1.31 2.03
N PRO A 347 39.92 -1.58 3.37
CA PRO A 347 38.69 -1.84 4.18
C PRO A 347 38.65 -1.47 5.72
N SER A 348 37.44 -1.60 6.29
CA SER A 348 36.96 -2.11 7.62
C SER A 348 37.61 -1.85 9.00
N ALA A 349 36.75 -1.59 10.02
CA ALA A 349 36.46 -2.44 11.23
C ALA A 349 36.08 -1.60 12.50
N ALA A 350 34.85 -1.72 13.04
CA ALA A 350 34.41 -2.34 14.32
C ALA A 350 35.04 -1.76 15.63
N THR A 351 34.30 -1.35 16.69
CA THR A 351 33.70 -2.11 17.85
C THR A 351 33.18 -1.04 18.88
N ARG A 352 31.96 -1.04 19.49
CA ARG A 352 31.25 -1.82 20.55
C ARG A 352 31.15 -1.17 21.97
N TYR A 353 30.00 -1.42 22.63
CA TYR A 353 29.60 -1.44 24.09
C TYR A 353 29.07 -0.14 24.76
N SER A 354 27.75 -0.03 25.07
CA SER A 354 26.94 -0.46 26.26
C SER A 354 27.01 0.55 27.44
N ASP A 355 26.00 0.89 28.26
CA ASP A 355 24.82 0.18 28.79
C ASP A 355 23.91 1.17 29.58
N ARG A 356 22.56 0.93 29.59
CA ARG A 356 21.49 1.15 30.63
C ARG A 356 21.21 2.58 31.19
N GLU A 357 19.98 3.00 31.57
CA GLU A 357 18.83 2.37 32.24
C GLU A 357 17.46 2.97 31.82
N ARG A 358 16.38 2.22 32.07
CA ARG A 358 14.96 2.46 31.71
C ARG A 358 14.18 3.26 32.77
N GLU A 359 13.24 4.10 32.34
CA GLU A 359 12.06 4.55 33.11
C GLU A 359 10.78 4.36 32.26
N VAL A 360 9.70 3.85 32.88
CA VAL A 360 8.45 3.40 32.23
C VAL A 360 7.43 4.55 32.14
N PRO A 361 6.76 4.82 30.99
CA PRO A 361 5.74 5.88 30.90
C PRO A 361 4.28 5.39 31.02
N LEU A 362 3.45 6.24 31.64
CA LEU A 362 1.99 6.17 31.77
C LEU A 362 1.26 6.38 30.43
N GLU A 363 0.24 5.55 30.18
CA GLU A 363 -0.56 5.47 28.93
C GLU A 363 -1.49 6.68 28.71
N ARG A 364 -1.42 7.25 27.50
CA ARG A 364 -2.44 8.08 26.86
C ARG A 364 -2.93 7.36 25.60
N ASP A 365 -4.25 7.38 25.37
CA ASP A 365 -4.99 6.76 24.26
C ASP A 365 -4.61 7.32 22.86
N ASP A 366 -3.41 7.02 22.38
CA ASP A 366 -2.94 7.26 21.01
C ASP A 366 -2.98 5.96 20.17
N TRP A 367 -4.09 5.23 20.20
CA TRP A 367 -4.19 3.85 19.68
C TRP A 367 -4.10 3.71 18.15
N TRP A 368 -4.24 4.80 17.38
CA TRP A 368 -4.10 4.75 15.90
C TRP A 368 -2.76 5.31 15.40
N PHE A 369 -1.90 5.86 16.27
CA PHE A 369 -0.66 6.56 15.87
C PHE A 369 0.64 5.86 16.28
N LYS A 370 0.57 4.75 17.02
CA LYS A 370 1.74 3.86 17.23
C LYS A 370 1.54 2.60 16.40
N GLY A 371 2.34 2.40 15.34
CA GLY A 371 2.34 1.12 14.62
C GLY A 371 2.67 1.22 13.13
N THR A 372 3.95 1.32 12.80
CA THR A 372 4.45 1.04 11.43
C THR A 372 4.51 -0.45 11.10
N ASP A 373 4.11 -1.34 12.03
CA ASP A 373 4.33 -2.80 11.93
C ASP A 373 3.42 -3.48 10.90
N ASN A 374 2.29 -2.85 10.59
CA ASN A 374 1.33 -3.29 9.58
C ASN A 374 1.69 -2.84 8.15
N LEU A 375 2.82 -2.15 7.98
CA LEU A 375 3.33 -1.73 6.67
C LEU A 375 4.36 -2.74 6.16
N LEU A 376 4.10 -3.32 4.99
CA LEU A 376 5.00 -4.23 4.28
C LEU A 376 5.68 -3.49 3.14
N LEU A 377 7.00 -3.60 3.06
CA LEU A 377 7.76 -3.07 1.94
C LEU A 377 7.48 -3.91 0.69
N ASN A 378 7.05 -3.27 -0.38
CA ASN A 378 6.85 -3.90 -1.68
C ASN A 378 8.17 -3.94 -2.49
N ARG A 379 8.16 -4.52 -3.69
CA ARG A 379 9.35 -4.57 -4.58
C ARG A 379 9.81 -3.19 -5.09
N SER A 380 8.94 -2.17 -5.10
CA SER A 380 9.29 -0.79 -5.45
C SER A 380 9.84 0.00 -4.26
N GLY A 381 9.94 -0.59 -3.07
CA GLY A 381 10.40 0.09 -1.85
C GLY A 381 9.32 0.93 -1.16
N GLU A 382 8.05 0.79 -1.56
CA GLU A 382 6.93 1.49 -0.94
C GLU A 382 6.26 0.63 0.12
N HIS A 383 5.73 1.28 1.16
CA HIS A 383 5.06 0.64 2.29
C HIS A 383 3.57 0.44 1.99
N HIS A 384 3.11 -0.81 2.03
CA HIS A 384 1.72 -1.20 1.80
C HIS A 384 1.09 -1.78 3.07
N PHE A 385 -0.17 -1.45 3.33
CA PHE A 385 -0.86 -1.90 4.54
C PHE A 385 -1.35 -3.35 4.43
N VAL A 386 -1.06 -4.16 5.44
CA VAL A 386 -1.63 -5.49 5.66
C VAL A 386 -2.01 -5.63 7.13
N GLY A 387 -3.32 -5.72 7.41
CA GLY A 387 -3.84 -5.73 8.77
C GLY A 387 -3.81 -7.10 9.46
N ALA A 388 -4.06 -7.08 10.78
CA ALA A 388 -3.91 -8.22 11.70
C ALA A 388 -4.79 -9.45 11.39
N SER A 389 -5.94 -9.27 10.73
CA SER A 389 -6.79 -10.40 10.31
C SER A 389 -6.18 -11.22 9.16
N SER A 390 -5.19 -10.68 8.44
CA SER A 390 -4.58 -11.36 7.30
C SER A 390 -3.67 -12.51 7.73
N THR A 391 -3.84 -13.68 7.12
CA THR A 391 -2.98 -14.84 7.38
C THR A 391 -1.51 -14.55 7.01
N THR A 392 -1.26 -13.70 6.00
CA THR A 392 0.10 -13.26 5.64
C THR A 392 0.74 -12.42 6.76
N HIS A 393 -0.01 -11.49 7.36
CA HIS A 393 0.47 -10.69 8.49
C HIS A 393 0.88 -11.59 9.66
N LEU A 394 0.04 -12.58 9.98
CA LEU A 394 0.34 -13.56 11.02
C LEU A 394 1.61 -14.38 10.71
N ALA A 395 1.74 -14.90 9.48
CA ALA A 395 2.89 -15.70 9.10
C ALA A 395 4.21 -14.90 9.14
N LYS A 396 4.17 -13.60 8.80
CA LYS A 396 5.29 -12.66 8.98
C LYS A 396 5.74 -12.60 10.44
N ARG A 397 4.78 -12.43 11.35
CA ARG A 397 5.08 -12.32 12.78
C ARG A 397 5.80 -13.56 13.30
N LEU A 398 5.51 -14.74 12.78
CA LEU A 398 6.12 -15.99 13.24
C LEU A 398 7.55 -16.23 12.69
N ASN A 399 7.95 -15.59 11.58
CA ASN A 399 9.28 -15.77 10.99
C ASN A 399 9.82 -14.46 10.33
N PRO A 400 10.23 -13.46 11.14
CA PRO A 400 10.75 -12.18 10.66
C PRO A 400 12.15 -12.28 10.03
N ALA A 401 12.87 -13.39 10.23
CA ALA A 401 14.23 -13.59 9.72
C ALA A 401 14.28 -13.90 8.21
N THR A 402 13.15 -14.16 7.57
CA THR A 402 13.09 -14.36 6.11
C THR A 402 13.27 -13.04 5.38
N THR A 403 14.45 -12.88 4.78
CA THR A 403 14.77 -11.75 3.91
C THR A 403 13.77 -11.69 2.74
N ASN A 404 12.79 -10.79 2.86
CA ASN A 404 11.74 -10.39 1.93
C ASN A 404 10.47 -11.23 1.86
N LEU A 405 9.41 -10.74 2.52
CA LEU A 405 7.98 -10.96 2.22
C LEU A 405 7.55 -10.52 0.80
N ALA A 406 8.51 -10.29 -0.11
CA ALA A 406 8.28 -9.95 -1.50
C ALA A 406 7.46 -11.00 -2.27
N TRP A 407 7.15 -12.16 -1.67
CA TRP A 407 6.24 -13.17 -2.21
C TRP A 407 4.75 -12.85 -2.02
N ASP A 408 4.33 -12.12 -0.97
CA ASP A 408 2.92 -11.67 -0.87
C ASP A 408 2.60 -10.60 -1.92
N VAL A 409 3.64 -9.99 -2.49
CA VAL A 409 3.60 -9.04 -3.62
C VAL A 409 3.96 -9.72 -4.96
N ARG A 410 4.31 -11.03 -4.98
CA ARG A 410 4.56 -11.74 -6.25
C ARG A 410 3.21 -11.90 -6.97
N PRO A 411 3.02 -11.27 -8.14
CA PRO A 411 1.90 -11.66 -8.97
C PRO A 411 2.12 -13.13 -9.39
N LEU A 412 1.06 -13.84 -9.80
CA LEU A 412 1.21 -15.17 -10.41
C LEU A 412 2.01 -15.17 -11.73
N TYR A 413 2.53 -14.02 -12.16
CA TYR A 413 3.33 -13.78 -13.36
C TYR A 413 4.37 -12.68 -13.09
N ASP A 414 5.55 -12.77 -13.72
CA ASP A 414 6.68 -11.90 -13.37
C ASP A 414 6.70 -10.57 -14.13
N ASP A 415 6.15 -10.50 -15.34
CA ASP A 415 6.19 -9.29 -16.17
C ASP A 415 5.04 -8.31 -15.84
N LEU A 416 5.33 -7.24 -15.09
CA LEU A 416 4.38 -6.14 -14.83
C LEU A 416 3.93 -5.41 -16.10
N SER A 417 4.72 -5.45 -17.18
CA SER A 417 4.36 -4.86 -18.47
C SER A 417 3.23 -5.64 -19.16
N SER A 418 3.04 -6.90 -18.79
CA SER A 418 2.02 -7.76 -19.37
C SER A 418 0.59 -7.26 -19.12
N LEU A 419 0.29 -6.58 -18.00
CA LEU A 419 -1.02 -5.94 -17.77
C LEU A 419 -1.23 -4.64 -18.55
N ARG A 420 -0.20 -4.11 -19.24
CA ARG A 420 -0.40 -2.95 -20.09
C ARG A 420 -1.41 -3.31 -21.16
N ARG A 421 -2.46 -2.48 -21.30
CA ARG A 421 -3.48 -2.64 -22.33
C ARG A 421 -2.78 -2.83 -23.69
N PRO A 422 -2.99 -3.95 -24.40
CA PRO A 422 -2.36 -4.21 -25.68
C PRO A 422 -2.52 -3.03 -26.64
N VAL A 423 -1.43 -2.58 -27.26
CA VAL A 423 -1.40 -1.46 -28.22
C VAL A 423 -2.10 -1.83 -29.54
N ALA A 424 -2.10 -3.12 -29.90
CA ALA A 424 -2.71 -3.61 -31.13
C ALA A 424 -4.25 -3.55 -31.08
N SER A 425 -4.90 -3.04 -32.14
CA SER A 425 -6.37 -2.99 -32.26
C SER A 425 -7.05 -4.36 -32.45
N ALA A 426 -6.27 -5.43 -32.67
CA ALA A 426 -6.80 -6.77 -32.91
C ALA A 426 -7.48 -7.36 -31.67
N LEU A 427 -8.69 -7.90 -31.89
CA LEU A 427 -9.39 -8.73 -30.92
C LEU A 427 -8.64 -10.05 -30.68
N PRO A 428 -8.66 -10.60 -29.44
CA PRO A 428 -8.09 -11.92 -29.22
C PRO A 428 -8.89 -12.95 -29.99
N GLN A 429 -8.21 -13.98 -30.51
CA GLN A 429 -8.91 -15.10 -31.11
C GLN A 429 -9.81 -15.76 -30.06
N LEU A 430 -11.11 -15.72 -30.31
CA LEU A 430 -12.10 -16.34 -29.45
C LEU A 430 -12.06 -17.87 -29.62
N PRO A 431 -12.28 -18.64 -28.54
CA PRO A 431 -12.48 -20.08 -28.65
C PRO A 431 -13.69 -20.41 -29.54
N PRO A 432 -13.85 -21.66 -30.01
CA PRO A 432 -15.10 -22.07 -30.66
C PRO A 432 -16.32 -21.79 -29.76
N PHE A 433 -17.46 -21.42 -30.35
CA PHE A 433 -18.67 -21.01 -29.60
C PHE A 433 -19.08 -22.04 -28.54
N GLU A 434 -19.14 -23.33 -28.90
CA GLU A 434 -19.46 -24.42 -27.98
C GLU A 434 -18.42 -24.62 -26.87
N PHE A 435 -17.15 -24.27 -27.14
CA PHE A 435 -16.11 -24.31 -26.11
C PHE A 435 -16.24 -23.12 -25.15
N ALA A 436 -16.54 -21.92 -25.65
CA ALA A 436 -16.83 -20.75 -24.81
C ALA A 436 -18.04 -20.99 -23.88
N LYS A 437 -19.10 -21.64 -24.39
CA LYS A 437 -20.25 -22.06 -23.59
C LYS A 437 -19.86 -23.04 -22.48
N ARG A 438 -18.98 -24.00 -22.75
CA ARG A 438 -18.42 -24.89 -21.72
C ARG A 438 -17.60 -24.15 -20.68
N LEU A 439 -16.77 -23.19 -21.10
CA LEU A 439 -15.97 -22.37 -20.18
C LEU A 439 -16.84 -21.54 -19.23
N PHE A 440 -18.01 -21.07 -19.70
CA PHE A 440 -18.99 -20.45 -18.81
C PHE A 440 -19.47 -21.40 -17.71
N TRP A 441 -19.85 -22.63 -18.03
CA TRP A 441 -20.30 -23.60 -17.03
C TRP A 441 -19.21 -23.98 -16.03
N VAL A 442 -17.96 -24.06 -16.48
CA VAL A 442 -16.80 -24.23 -15.60
C VAL A 442 -16.68 -23.05 -14.64
N GLN A 443 -16.68 -21.83 -15.13
CA GLN A 443 -16.66 -20.64 -14.27
C GLN A 443 -17.87 -20.60 -13.31
N TYR A 444 -19.05 -20.94 -13.82
CA TYR A 444 -20.30 -20.86 -13.09
C TYR A 444 -20.34 -21.83 -11.89
N SER A 445 -19.76 -23.02 -12.01
CA SER A 445 -19.70 -23.98 -10.89
C SER A 445 -18.79 -23.51 -9.74
N TYR A 446 -17.79 -22.68 -10.02
CA TYR A 446 -16.86 -22.18 -9.01
C TYR A 446 -17.31 -20.88 -8.36
N ILE A 447 -17.85 -19.93 -9.12
CA ILE A 447 -18.26 -18.62 -8.56
C ILE A 447 -19.66 -18.14 -8.93
N GLY A 448 -20.30 -18.78 -9.91
CA GLY A 448 -21.61 -18.38 -10.40
C GLY A 448 -22.70 -18.47 -9.35
N THR A 449 -22.62 -19.42 -8.42
CA THR A 449 -23.63 -19.63 -7.38
C THR A 449 -23.35 -18.85 -6.09
N ILE A 450 -22.08 -18.56 -5.77
CA ILE A 450 -21.71 -17.77 -4.58
C ILE A 450 -21.72 -16.26 -4.80
N PHE A 451 -21.58 -15.78 -6.05
CA PHE A 451 -21.63 -14.34 -6.39
C PHE A 451 -22.63 -14.00 -7.50
N SER A 452 -23.48 -14.93 -7.98
CA SER A 452 -24.61 -14.73 -8.92
C SER A 452 -24.59 -13.48 -9.84
N LEU A 453 -23.46 -13.25 -10.53
CA LEU A 453 -23.21 -12.03 -11.31
C LEU A 453 -23.88 -12.05 -12.70
N ILE A 454 -24.26 -13.24 -13.19
CA ILE A 454 -24.94 -13.41 -14.47
C ILE A 454 -25.74 -14.73 -14.50
N LYS A 455 -26.89 -14.71 -15.15
CA LYS A 455 -27.69 -15.91 -15.41
C LYS A 455 -27.20 -16.65 -16.65
N PRO A 456 -27.28 -17.99 -16.70
CA PRO A 456 -26.87 -18.78 -17.87
C PRO A 456 -27.48 -18.31 -19.19
N ARG A 457 -28.80 -18.08 -19.22
CA ARG A 457 -29.50 -17.62 -20.43
C ARG A 457 -29.00 -16.26 -20.92
N GLU A 458 -28.83 -15.30 -20.01
CA GLU A 458 -28.35 -13.95 -20.35
C GLU A 458 -26.91 -14.01 -20.89
N PHE A 459 -26.07 -14.90 -20.35
CA PHE A 459 -24.73 -15.11 -20.88
C PHE A 459 -24.74 -15.72 -22.27
N GLU A 460 -25.59 -16.72 -22.53
CA GLU A 460 -25.70 -17.33 -23.86
C GLU A 460 -26.15 -16.32 -24.93
N GLU A 461 -27.09 -15.43 -24.60
CA GLU A 461 -27.54 -14.35 -25.48
C GLU A 461 -26.39 -13.35 -25.77
N ARG A 462 -25.63 -12.95 -24.73
CA ARG A 462 -24.45 -12.08 -24.87
C ARG A 462 -23.31 -12.75 -25.65
N LEU A 463 -23.11 -14.06 -25.46
CA LEU A 463 -22.12 -14.84 -26.19
C LEU A 463 -22.50 -14.92 -27.67
N ALA A 464 -23.78 -15.17 -27.99
CA ALA A 464 -24.27 -15.17 -29.36
C ALA A 464 -24.04 -13.81 -30.03
N PHE A 465 -24.31 -12.71 -29.31
CA PHE A 465 -24.02 -11.35 -29.78
C PHE A 465 -22.54 -11.16 -30.15
N VAL A 466 -21.60 -11.54 -29.27
CA VAL A 466 -20.15 -11.40 -29.51
C VAL A 466 -19.64 -12.18 -30.73
N TYR A 467 -20.26 -13.32 -31.06
CA TYR A 467 -19.83 -14.19 -32.17
C TYR A 467 -20.49 -13.85 -33.52
N HIS A 468 -21.72 -13.34 -33.51
CA HIS A 468 -22.51 -13.16 -34.73
C HIS A 468 -22.63 -11.70 -35.18
N GLN A 469 -22.34 -10.73 -34.31
CA GLN A 469 -22.41 -9.31 -34.65
C GLN A 469 -21.01 -8.69 -34.74
N PRO A 470 -20.78 -7.77 -35.70
CA PRO A 470 -19.53 -7.02 -35.74
C PRO A 470 -19.42 -6.13 -34.49
N PRO A 471 -18.23 -6.03 -33.88
CA PRO A 471 -18.05 -5.23 -32.69
C PRO A 471 -18.26 -3.74 -32.98
N ASP A 472 -19.16 -3.10 -32.24
CA ASP A 472 -19.28 -1.64 -32.18
C ASP A 472 -18.86 -1.11 -30.80
N PHE A 473 -17.60 -0.73 -30.69
CA PHE A 473 -17.00 -0.23 -29.44
C PHE A 473 -17.30 1.24 -29.16
N SER A 474 -18.10 1.92 -29.98
CA SER A 474 -18.62 3.26 -29.64
C SER A 474 -19.71 3.19 -28.57
N HIS A 475 -20.38 2.05 -28.45
CA HIS A 475 -21.44 1.82 -27.47
C HIS A 475 -20.90 1.16 -26.21
N ARG A 476 -21.16 1.80 -25.06
CA ARG A 476 -20.73 1.33 -23.74
C ARG A 476 -21.23 -0.07 -23.41
N GLU A 477 -22.48 -0.38 -23.73
CA GLU A 477 -23.07 -1.69 -23.45
C GLU A 477 -22.33 -2.80 -24.20
N THR A 478 -21.99 -2.56 -25.47
CA THR A 478 -21.15 -3.47 -26.26
C THR A 478 -19.78 -3.68 -25.61
N CYS A 479 -19.12 -2.61 -25.15
CA CYS A 479 -17.85 -2.72 -24.42
C CYS A 479 -17.99 -3.60 -23.16
N LEU A 480 -19.04 -3.40 -22.37
CA LEU A 480 -19.32 -4.22 -21.19
C LEU A 480 -19.62 -5.69 -21.54
N ILE A 481 -20.37 -5.96 -22.62
CA ILE A 481 -20.64 -7.32 -23.13
C ILE A 481 -19.33 -8.01 -23.49
N TYR A 482 -18.48 -7.38 -24.31
CA TYR A 482 -17.17 -7.93 -24.67
C TYR A 482 -16.27 -8.11 -23.44
N CYS A 483 -16.27 -7.15 -22.51
CA CYS A 483 -15.52 -7.25 -21.25
C CYS A 483 -15.96 -8.48 -20.45
N GLN A 484 -17.26 -8.62 -20.19
CA GLN A 484 -17.81 -9.74 -19.43
C GLN A 484 -17.55 -11.09 -20.10
N THR A 485 -17.77 -11.21 -21.41
CA THR A 485 -17.52 -12.45 -22.16
C THR A 485 -16.06 -12.88 -22.07
N LEU A 486 -15.12 -11.94 -22.22
CA LEU A 486 -13.69 -12.23 -22.10
C LEU A 486 -13.30 -12.58 -20.66
N LEU A 487 -13.89 -11.96 -19.64
CA LEU A 487 -13.68 -12.31 -18.23
C LEU A 487 -14.18 -13.71 -17.93
N VAL A 488 -15.39 -14.07 -18.36
CA VAL A 488 -15.94 -15.41 -18.19
C VAL A 488 -15.06 -16.47 -18.85
N ILE A 489 -14.57 -16.21 -20.08
CA ILE A 489 -13.63 -17.10 -20.76
C ILE A 489 -12.30 -17.20 -19.98
N ALA A 490 -11.78 -16.08 -19.48
CA ALA A 490 -10.55 -16.05 -18.70
C ALA A 490 -10.65 -16.91 -17.44
N PHE A 491 -11.74 -16.78 -16.68
CA PHE A 491 -12.00 -17.61 -15.51
C PHE A 491 -12.25 -19.07 -15.86
N GLY A 492 -13.06 -19.33 -16.89
CA GLY A 492 -13.34 -20.70 -17.33
C GLY A 492 -12.06 -21.43 -17.71
N LEU A 493 -11.09 -20.76 -18.31
CA LEU A 493 -9.76 -21.32 -18.58
C LEU A 493 -8.94 -21.51 -17.30
N MET A 494 -8.95 -20.52 -16.40
CA MET A 494 -8.25 -20.58 -15.11
C MET A 494 -8.71 -21.76 -14.24
N TYR A 495 -9.99 -22.13 -14.31
CA TYR A 495 -10.58 -23.23 -13.53
C TYR A 495 -10.69 -24.56 -14.30
N SER A 496 -10.40 -24.60 -15.60
CA SER A 496 -10.35 -25.86 -16.37
C SER A 496 -8.95 -26.41 -16.59
N VAL A 497 -7.93 -25.55 -16.60
CA VAL A 497 -6.54 -25.95 -16.84
C VAL A 497 -5.86 -26.24 -15.50
N ASN A 498 -5.55 -27.52 -15.27
CA ASN A 498 -4.98 -27.99 -14.01
C ASN A 498 -3.45 -27.93 -13.92
N GLN A 499 -2.75 -27.67 -15.02
CA GLN A 499 -1.29 -27.52 -15.06
C GLN A 499 -0.91 -26.50 -16.13
N TRP A 500 -0.01 -25.58 -15.80
CA TRP A 500 0.44 -24.53 -16.70
C TRP A 500 1.92 -24.25 -16.53
N SER A 501 2.63 -24.15 -17.64
CA SER A 501 4.09 -23.93 -17.69
C SER A 501 4.48 -22.71 -18.51
N GLY A 502 3.52 -21.82 -18.83
CA GLY A 502 3.78 -20.62 -19.62
C GLY A 502 4.15 -19.41 -18.76
N ASP A 503 5.09 -18.61 -19.27
CA ASP A 503 5.58 -17.41 -18.57
C ASP A 503 4.62 -16.20 -18.66
N ASP A 504 3.58 -16.30 -19.48
CA ASP A 504 2.61 -15.23 -19.75
C ASP A 504 1.50 -15.10 -18.69
N GLY A 505 1.63 -15.75 -17.53
CA GLY A 505 0.63 -15.77 -16.45
C GLY A 505 -0.41 -16.90 -16.56
N PRO A 506 -1.38 -16.97 -15.62
CA PRO A 506 -2.23 -18.15 -15.48
C PRO A 506 -3.12 -18.39 -16.71
N PRO A 507 -3.66 -19.61 -16.88
CA PRO A 507 -4.57 -19.93 -17.97
C PRO A 507 -5.71 -18.90 -18.08
N GLY A 508 -5.93 -18.40 -19.30
CA GLY A 508 -6.94 -17.37 -19.56
C GLY A 508 -6.47 -15.92 -19.37
N PHE A 509 -5.27 -15.67 -18.84
CA PHE A 509 -4.76 -14.31 -18.57
C PHE A 509 -4.75 -13.41 -19.81
N LYS A 510 -4.50 -13.97 -21.01
CA LYS A 510 -4.60 -13.22 -22.27
C LYS A 510 -6.01 -12.59 -22.44
N TYR A 511 -7.08 -13.32 -22.16
CA TYR A 511 -8.44 -12.82 -22.31
C TYR A 511 -8.76 -11.76 -21.26
N PHE A 512 -8.29 -11.94 -20.02
CA PHE A 512 -8.38 -10.93 -18.97
C PHE A 512 -7.73 -9.60 -19.40
N LYS A 513 -6.49 -9.64 -19.94
CA LYS A 513 -5.80 -8.45 -20.45
C LYS A 513 -6.59 -7.72 -21.53
N HIS A 514 -7.20 -8.47 -22.44
CA HIS A 514 -8.05 -7.89 -23.47
C HIS A 514 -9.36 -7.35 -22.88
N ALA A 515 -9.96 -8.00 -21.89
CA ALA A 515 -11.17 -7.54 -21.21
C ALA A 515 -10.97 -6.14 -20.59
N LEU A 516 -9.83 -5.90 -19.93
CA LEU A 516 -9.50 -4.60 -19.32
C LEU A 516 -9.42 -3.43 -20.33
N ARG A 517 -9.34 -3.70 -21.64
CA ARG A 517 -9.40 -2.67 -22.68
C ARG A 517 -10.81 -2.13 -22.92
N PHE A 518 -11.81 -2.96 -22.63
CA PHE A 518 -13.24 -2.65 -22.81
C PHE A 518 -13.89 -2.17 -21.52
N LEU A 519 -13.13 -2.05 -20.43
CA LEU A 519 -13.65 -1.49 -19.19
C LEU A 519 -13.90 0.01 -19.39
N PRO A 520 -15.16 0.49 -19.23
CA PRO A 520 -15.49 1.91 -19.35
C PRO A 520 -14.70 2.78 -18.35
N ASP A 521 -14.60 4.08 -18.64
CA ASP A 521 -13.90 4.99 -17.75
C ASP A 521 -14.71 5.27 -16.47
N ILE A 522 -14.01 5.54 -15.36
CA ILE A 522 -14.63 5.63 -14.02
C ILE A 522 -15.60 6.81 -13.84
N HIS A 523 -15.55 7.80 -14.73
CA HIS A 523 -16.41 8.99 -14.70
C HIS A 523 -17.71 8.81 -15.52
N GLU A 524 -17.85 7.68 -16.21
CA GLU A 524 -19.08 7.33 -16.92
C GLU A 524 -20.18 6.91 -15.93
N GLU A 525 -21.44 7.08 -16.34
CA GLU A 525 -22.63 6.79 -15.51
C GLU A 525 -22.62 5.36 -14.96
N GLY A 526 -23.00 5.11 -13.71
CA GLY A 526 -23.06 3.75 -13.15
C GLY A 526 -24.12 2.86 -13.81
N SER A 527 -23.93 1.53 -13.79
CA SER A 527 -25.01 0.58 -14.12
C SER A 527 -24.84 -0.74 -13.36
N ILE A 528 -25.93 -1.48 -13.14
CA ILE A 528 -25.85 -2.81 -12.47
C ILE A 528 -24.92 -3.74 -13.25
N PHE A 529 -24.99 -3.68 -14.58
CA PHE A 529 -24.12 -4.47 -15.43
C PHE A 529 -22.64 -4.09 -15.25
N PHE A 530 -22.34 -2.80 -15.07
CA PHE A 530 -20.98 -2.37 -14.80
C PHE A 530 -20.49 -2.84 -13.42
N VAL A 531 -21.34 -2.82 -12.39
CA VAL A 531 -21.05 -3.44 -11.08
C VAL A 531 -20.71 -4.92 -11.23
N GLU A 532 -21.52 -5.69 -11.97
CA GLU A 532 -21.30 -7.12 -12.25
C GLU A 532 -19.91 -7.35 -12.91
N VAL A 533 -19.54 -6.52 -13.89
CA VAL A 533 -18.23 -6.58 -14.57
C VAL A 533 -17.08 -6.22 -13.62
N LEU A 534 -17.22 -5.17 -12.81
CA LEU A 534 -16.19 -4.75 -11.86
C LEU A 534 -15.94 -5.82 -10.79
N CYS A 535 -16.97 -6.55 -10.35
CA CYS A 535 -16.82 -7.70 -9.45
C CYS A 535 -15.95 -8.80 -10.07
N TYR A 536 -16.15 -9.14 -11.36
CA TYR A 536 -15.29 -10.09 -12.06
C TYR A 536 -13.84 -9.58 -12.16
N VAL A 537 -13.64 -8.30 -12.47
CA VAL A 537 -12.29 -7.70 -12.54
C VAL A 537 -11.59 -7.75 -11.19
N ALA A 538 -12.26 -7.32 -10.12
CA ALA A 538 -11.73 -7.33 -8.77
C ALA A 538 -11.33 -8.74 -8.32
N TYR A 539 -12.21 -9.71 -8.54
CA TYR A 539 -11.95 -11.09 -8.16
C TYR A 539 -10.82 -11.71 -9.00
N TYR A 540 -10.72 -11.39 -10.30
CA TYR A 540 -9.60 -11.87 -11.11
C TYR A 540 -8.26 -11.25 -10.66
N MET A 541 -8.24 -9.95 -10.34
CA MET A 541 -7.06 -9.30 -9.75
C MET A 541 -6.63 -9.97 -8.44
N GLN A 542 -7.59 -10.41 -7.61
CA GLN A 542 -7.28 -11.17 -6.40
C GLN A 542 -6.63 -12.52 -6.73
N ASN A 543 -7.13 -13.26 -7.73
CA ASN A 543 -6.53 -14.53 -8.18
C ASN A 543 -5.11 -14.35 -8.73
N LEU A 544 -4.78 -13.16 -9.24
CA LEU A 544 -3.42 -12.79 -9.66
C LEU A 544 -2.51 -12.37 -8.51
N ASN A 545 -2.98 -12.44 -7.27
CA ASN A 545 -2.32 -11.93 -6.07
C ASN A 545 -2.03 -10.40 -6.15
N ARG A 546 -2.92 -9.64 -6.81
CA ARG A 546 -2.87 -8.17 -6.92
C ARG A 546 -3.88 -7.53 -5.97
N ARG A 547 -3.64 -7.72 -4.67
CA ARG A 547 -4.55 -7.40 -3.56
C ARG A 547 -5.02 -5.94 -3.56
N ASP A 548 -4.10 -4.99 -3.76
CA ASP A 548 -4.45 -3.56 -3.78
C ASP A 548 -5.37 -3.22 -4.95
N ALA A 549 -5.07 -3.75 -6.14
CA ALA A 549 -5.92 -3.56 -7.31
C ALA A 549 -7.30 -4.20 -7.08
N ALA A 550 -7.34 -5.42 -6.52
CA ALA A 550 -8.59 -6.09 -6.18
C ALA A 550 -9.43 -5.25 -5.20
N PHE A 551 -8.81 -4.71 -4.15
CA PHE A 551 -9.45 -3.82 -3.16
C PHE A 551 -9.99 -2.54 -3.79
N LEU A 552 -9.23 -1.90 -4.69
CA LEU A 552 -9.68 -0.69 -5.38
C LEU A 552 -10.86 -0.96 -6.33
N TYR A 553 -10.80 -2.04 -7.12
CA TYR A 553 -11.88 -2.39 -8.06
C TYR A 553 -13.16 -2.84 -7.33
N ILE A 554 -13.06 -3.61 -6.24
CA ILE A 554 -14.25 -3.98 -5.45
C ILE A 554 -14.85 -2.76 -4.74
N GLY A 555 -14.01 -1.86 -4.22
CA GLY A 555 -14.46 -0.59 -3.63
C GLY A 555 -15.15 0.32 -4.66
N LEU A 556 -14.70 0.32 -5.91
CA LEU A 556 -15.39 1.02 -7.00
C LEU A 556 -16.75 0.38 -7.31
N ALA A 557 -16.80 -0.95 -7.43
CA ALA A 557 -18.04 -1.69 -7.66
C ALA A 557 -19.07 -1.43 -6.56
N LEU A 558 -18.64 -1.44 -5.29
CA LEU A 558 -19.53 -1.22 -4.15
C LEU A 558 -20.03 0.22 -4.10
N ARG A 559 -19.17 1.24 -4.27
CA ARG A 559 -19.61 2.64 -4.31
C ARG A 559 -20.58 2.91 -5.47
N MET A 560 -20.37 2.25 -6.61
CA MET A 560 -21.32 2.31 -7.72
C MET A 560 -22.65 1.63 -7.38
N ALA A 561 -22.62 0.46 -6.73
CA ALA A 561 -23.82 -0.21 -6.24
C ALA A 561 -24.60 0.65 -5.22
N ILE A 562 -23.89 1.35 -4.33
CA ILE A 562 -24.48 2.30 -3.38
C ILE A 562 -25.13 3.47 -4.12
N SER A 563 -24.41 4.09 -5.07
CA SER A 563 -24.92 5.20 -5.89
C SER A 563 -26.18 4.83 -6.70
N LEU A 564 -26.26 3.58 -7.18
CA LEU A 564 -27.44 3.02 -7.86
C LEU A 564 -28.60 2.64 -6.91
N GLY A 565 -28.40 2.82 -5.59
CA GLY A 565 -29.38 2.46 -4.57
C GLY A 565 -29.62 0.95 -4.43
N LEU A 566 -28.61 0.11 -4.69
CA LEU A 566 -28.77 -1.36 -4.59
C LEU A 566 -28.77 -1.86 -3.13
N HIS A 567 -28.26 -1.04 -2.20
CA HIS A 567 -28.22 -1.29 -0.76
C HIS A 567 -29.54 -1.01 -0.04
N GLN A 568 -30.53 -0.45 -0.75
CA GLN A 568 -31.88 -0.19 -0.25
C GLN A 568 -32.90 -1.02 -1.03
N GLU A 569 -33.91 -1.56 -0.32
CA GLU A 569 -35.02 -2.25 -0.96
C GLU A 569 -35.90 -1.27 -1.73
N VAL A 570 -36.31 -1.66 -2.93
CA VAL A 570 -37.16 -0.80 -3.77
C VAL A 570 -38.60 -1.27 -3.64
N SER A 571 -39.53 -0.34 -3.33
CA SER A 571 -40.97 -0.61 -3.22
C SER A 571 -41.78 -0.13 -4.44
N ASP A 572 -41.15 0.51 -5.43
CA ASP A 572 -41.81 1.07 -6.60
C ASP A 572 -42.49 -0.03 -7.43
N PRO A 573 -43.85 -0.05 -7.56
CA PRO A 573 -44.58 -1.08 -8.29
C PRO A 573 -44.23 -1.19 -9.79
N SER A 574 -43.61 -0.17 -10.38
CA SER A 574 -43.22 -0.16 -11.80
C SER A 574 -42.05 -1.12 -12.11
N ILE A 575 -41.27 -1.50 -11.10
CA ILE A 575 -40.14 -2.42 -11.24
C ILE A 575 -40.63 -3.86 -11.14
N SER A 576 -40.29 -4.68 -12.14
CA SER A 576 -40.64 -6.10 -12.17
C SER A 576 -39.93 -6.88 -11.05
N GLU A 577 -40.53 -7.98 -10.58
CA GLU A 577 -39.87 -8.83 -9.55
C GLU A 577 -38.55 -9.43 -10.06
N THR A 578 -38.47 -9.73 -11.36
CA THR A 578 -37.23 -10.17 -12.02
C THR A 578 -36.11 -9.14 -11.87
N ASP A 579 -36.43 -7.85 -12.04
CA ASP A 579 -35.47 -6.75 -11.91
C ASP A 579 -35.11 -6.48 -10.45
N ARG A 580 -36.07 -6.54 -9.52
CA ARG A 580 -35.77 -6.48 -8.07
C ARG A 580 -34.82 -7.59 -7.67
N ASN A 581 -35.08 -8.82 -8.13
CA ASN A 581 -34.22 -9.95 -7.84
C ASN A 581 -32.83 -9.81 -8.49
N ARG A 582 -32.70 -9.18 -9.66
CA ARG A 582 -31.39 -8.82 -10.20
C ARG A 582 -30.66 -7.81 -9.31
N ARG A 583 -31.35 -6.77 -8.83
CA ARG A 583 -30.78 -5.78 -7.88
C ARG A 583 -30.30 -6.44 -6.60
N ARG A 584 -31.12 -7.29 -5.97
CA ARG A 584 -30.78 -8.05 -4.75
C ARG A 584 -29.57 -8.94 -4.96
N ARG A 585 -29.54 -9.74 -6.05
CA ARG A 585 -28.39 -10.61 -6.35
C ARG A 585 -27.12 -9.81 -6.59
N ALA A 586 -27.16 -8.74 -7.39
CA ALA A 586 -26.00 -7.90 -7.63
C ALA A 586 -25.47 -7.28 -6.33
N TRP A 587 -26.36 -6.76 -5.48
CA TRP A 587 -26.02 -6.21 -4.16
C TRP A 587 -25.32 -7.24 -3.26
N TRP A 588 -25.95 -8.39 -3.02
CA TRP A 588 -25.41 -9.39 -2.10
C TRP A 588 -24.12 -10.01 -2.60
N SER A 589 -23.91 -10.01 -3.91
CA SER A 589 -22.69 -10.50 -4.53
C SER A 589 -21.53 -9.52 -4.37
N VAL A 590 -21.75 -8.22 -4.63
CA VAL A 590 -20.71 -7.20 -4.41
C VAL A 590 -20.40 -7.05 -2.92
N TYR A 591 -21.41 -7.12 -2.05
CA TYR A 591 -21.27 -7.09 -0.61
C TYR A 591 -20.43 -8.27 -0.08
N SER A 592 -20.77 -9.49 -0.48
CA SER A 592 -20.06 -10.69 -0.02
C SER A 592 -18.60 -10.68 -0.47
N LEU A 593 -18.36 -10.24 -1.70
CA LEU A 593 -17.02 -10.11 -2.26
C LEU A 593 -16.21 -9.00 -1.57
N ASP A 594 -16.79 -7.84 -1.28
CA ASP A 594 -16.13 -6.75 -0.52
C ASP A 594 -15.65 -7.22 0.85
N ARG A 595 -16.51 -7.91 1.61
CA ARG A 595 -16.15 -8.44 2.94
C ARG A 595 -15.05 -9.49 2.86
N LEU A 596 -15.17 -10.40 1.90
CA LEU A 596 -14.21 -11.46 1.70
C LEU A 596 -12.81 -10.90 1.39
N LEU A 597 -12.73 -9.92 0.48
CA LEU A 597 -11.46 -9.32 0.08
C LEU A 597 -10.89 -8.43 1.19
N SER A 598 -11.72 -7.57 1.80
CA SER A 598 -11.29 -6.61 2.81
C SER A 598 -10.81 -7.30 4.09
N VAL A 599 -11.58 -8.25 4.62
CA VAL A 599 -11.23 -8.93 5.88
C VAL A 599 -10.00 -9.84 5.70
N LYS A 600 -9.84 -10.51 4.55
CA LYS A 600 -8.65 -11.34 4.30
C LYS A 600 -7.38 -10.51 4.07
N SER A 601 -7.50 -9.25 3.65
CA SER A 601 -6.38 -8.29 3.60
C SER A 601 -6.16 -7.47 4.86
N GLY A 602 -7.08 -7.53 5.82
CA GLY A 602 -7.05 -6.68 7.00
C GLY A 602 -7.46 -5.24 6.74
N ASN A 603 -8.04 -4.97 5.56
CA ASN A 603 -8.61 -3.67 5.24
C ASN A 603 -9.96 -3.46 5.95
N PRO A 604 -10.36 -2.21 6.19
CA PRO A 604 -11.73 -1.88 6.60
C PRO A 604 -12.77 -2.43 5.61
N ILE A 605 -13.90 -2.90 6.13
CA ILE A 605 -15.11 -3.09 5.31
C ILE A 605 -15.63 -1.72 4.87
N THR A 606 -16.26 -1.68 3.69
CA THR A 606 -16.63 -0.40 3.06
C THR A 606 -18.00 0.15 3.51
N ILE A 607 -18.92 -0.71 3.96
CA ILE A 607 -20.25 -0.34 4.45
C ILE A 607 -20.64 -1.18 5.69
N HIS A 608 -21.23 -0.52 6.69
CA HIS A 608 -21.72 -1.19 7.90
C HIS A 608 -23.10 -1.82 7.65
N ASP A 609 -23.43 -2.88 8.39
CA ASP A 609 -24.69 -3.62 8.19
C ASP A 609 -25.94 -2.78 8.52
N GLU A 610 -25.81 -1.78 9.38
CA GLU A 610 -26.89 -0.86 9.78
C GLU A 610 -27.38 0.04 8.63
N ASP A 611 -26.54 0.28 7.63
CA ASP A 611 -26.87 1.11 6.47
C ASP A 611 -27.61 0.33 5.36
N ILE A 612 -27.89 -0.96 5.57
CA ILE A 612 -28.41 -1.86 4.53
C ILE A 612 -29.89 -2.16 4.76
N GLY A 613 -30.72 -1.70 3.82
CA GLY A 613 -32.17 -1.96 3.80
C GLY A 613 -32.62 -3.07 2.85
N THR A 614 -31.73 -3.60 2.01
CA THR A 614 -32.05 -4.66 1.02
C THR A 614 -32.36 -6.00 1.69
N SER A 615 -33.40 -6.70 1.23
CA SER A 615 -33.71 -8.06 1.71
C SER A 615 -32.90 -9.14 0.98
N PRO A 616 -32.71 -10.34 1.57
CA PRO A 616 -32.17 -11.49 0.85
C PRO A 616 -32.95 -11.77 -0.44
N ALA A 617 -32.30 -12.36 -1.45
CA ALA A 617 -32.96 -12.69 -2.70
C ALA A 617 -34.14 -13.64 -2.45
N THR A 618 -35.34 -13.27 -2.91
CA THR A 618 -36.54 -14.08 -2.74
C THR A 618 -36.51 -15.29 -3.66
N ILE A 619 -36.98 -16.43 -3.16
CA ILE A 619 -37.21 -17.62 -3.97
C ILE A 619 -38.52 -17.40 -4.73
N ASP A 620 -38.43 -16.82 -5.92
CA ASP A 620 -39.60 -16.68 -6.78
C ASP A 620 -40.11 -18.07 -7.20
N GLY A 621 -41.40 -18.35 -6.94
CA GLY A 621 -42.06 -19.59 -7.39
C GLY A 621 -42.12 -19.78 -8.92
N SER A 622 -41.68 -18.79 -9.70
CA SER A 622 -41.54 -18.84 -11.17
C SER A 622 -40.12 -19.16 -11.66
N THR A 623 -39.13 -19.31 -10.78
CA THR A 623 -37.76 -19.66 -11.16
C THR A 623 -37.60 -21.17 -11.35
N SER A 624 -37.07 -21.58 -12.50
CA SER A 624 -36.84 -23.00 -12.84
C SER A 624 -35.80 -23.70 -11.96
N ASP A 625 -34.99 -22.94 -11.20
CA ASP A 625 -34.00 -23.46 -10.26
C ASP A 625 -33.71 -22.41 -9.16
N PRO A 626 -34.21 -22.60 -7.93
CA PRO A 626 -33.99 -21.66 -6.82
C PRO A 626 -32.60 -21.81 -6.19
N TRP A 627 -31.84 -22.84 -6.56
CA TRP A 627 -30.62 -23.24 -5.87
C TRP A 627 -29.53 -22.16 -5.82
N PRO A 628 -29.22 -21.41 -6.90
CA PRO A 628 -28.20 -20.36 -6.84
C PRO A 628 -28.53 -19.24 -5.84
N SER A 629 -29.82 -18.89 -5.67
CA SER A 629 -30.24 -17.89 -4.69
C SER A 629 -30.10 -18.39 -3.25
N ILE A 630 -30.34 -19.68 -3.02
CA ILE A 630 -30.14 -20.34 -1.72
C ILE A 630 -28.65 -20.31 -1.36
N VAL A 631 -27.78 -20.73 -2.29
CA VAL A 631 -26.31 -20.70 -2.11
C VAL A 631 -25.83 -19.29 -1.79
N LEU A 632 -26.23 -18.29 -2.60
CA LEU A 632 -25.85 -16.89 -2.38
C LEU A 632 -26.32 -16.39 -1.00
N THR A 633 -27.53 -16.74 -0.57
CA THR A 633 -28.09 -16.30 0.72
C THR A 633 -27.26 -16.83 1.89
N HIS A 634 -26.95 -18.13 1.92
CA HIS A 634 -26.16 -18.71 3.00
C HIS A 634 -24.69 -18.26 2.94
N TYR A 635 -24.13 -18.06 1.75
CA TYR A 635 -22.80 -17.48 1.59
C TYR A 635 -22.75 -16.03 2.10
N THR A 636 -23.80 -15.25 1.84
CA THR A 636 -23.93 -13.86 2.31
C THR A 636 -24.04 -13.80 3.84
N GLN A 637 -24.75 -14.73 4.47
CA GLN A 637 -24.82 -14.83 5.94
C GLN A 637 -23.43 -15.08 6.54
N LEU A 638 -22.64 -15.99 5.96
CA LEU A 638 -21.25 -16.20 6.38
C LEU A 638 -20.38 -14.97 6.12
N SER A 639 -20.54 -14.32 4.97
CA SER A 639 -19.84 -13.06 4.67
C SER A 639 -20.21 -11.98 5.67
N ARG A 640 -21.46 -11.98 6.17
CA ARG A 640 -21.88 -11.07 7.22
C ARG A 640 -21.10 -11.30 8.52
N ILE A 641 -21.05 -12.55 8.96
CA ILE A 641 -20.29 -12.98 10.13
C ILE A 641 -18.80 -12.67 9.96
N LEU A 642 -18.22 -12.89 8.76
CA LEU A 642 -16.83 -12.54 8.45
C LEU A 642 -16.56 -11.03 8.64
N GLY A 643 -17.48 -10.18 8.20
CA GLY A 643 -17.40 -8.73 8.43
C GLY A 643 -17.36 -8.37 9.92
N ARG A 644 -18.22 -8.99 10.73
CA ARG A 644 -18.22 -8.83 12.19
C ARG A 644 -16.91 -9.31 12.83
N ILE A 645 -16.38 -10.45 12.40
CA ILE A 645 -15.06 -10.94 12.85
C ILE A 645 -13.99 -9.90 12.57
N GLY A 646 -13.93 -9.36 11.35
CA GLY A 646 -12.96 -8.33 10.97
C GLY A 646 -13.08 -7.06 11.82
N GLU A 647 -14.30 -6.62 12.14
CA GLU A 647 -14.55 -5.39 12.88
C GLU A 647 -14.37 -5.55 14.41
N GLU A 648 -14.98 -6.57 15.01
CA GLU A 648 -15.10 -6.76 16.47
C GLU A 648 -13.90 -7.47 17.11
N ILE A 649 -13.14 -8.26 16.34
CA ILE A 649 -11.98 -9.00 16.85
C ILE A 649 -10.66 -8.34 16.41
N TYR A 650 -10.53 -7.96 15.14
CA TYR A 650 -9.23 -7.59 14.55
C TYR A 650 -9.01 -6.09 14.33
N ARG A 651 -10.05 -5.26 14.45
CA ARG A 651 -9.95 -3.83 14.09
C ARG A 651 -10.29 -2.90 15.23
N LYS A 652 -11.45 -3.05 15.87
CA LYS A 652 -11.76 -2.32 17.10
C LYS A 652 -11.04 -3.05 18.22
N LYS A 653 -9.90 -2.53 18.72
CA LYS A 653 -9.23 -3.12 19.89
C LYS A 653 -10.28 -3.26 21.01
N PRO A 654 -10.65 -4.49 21.42
CA PRO A 654 -11.57 -4.65 22.53
C PRO A 654 -11.05 -3.88 23.74
N ARG A 655 -11.89 -3.14 24.45
CA ARG A 655 -11.42 -2.30 25.58
C ARG A 655 -10.96 -3.13 26.79
N SER A 656 -11.26 -4.42 26.78
CA SER A 656 -10.96 -5.39 27.82
C SER A 656 -11.13 -6.80 27.25
N GLY A 657 -10.47 -7.78 27.86
CA GLY A 657 -10.64 -9.20 27.59
C GLY A 657 -12.10 -9.64 27.71
N SER A 658 -12.86 -9.05 28.64
CA SER A 658 -14.31 -9.27 28.76
C SER A 658 -15.12 -8.84 27.53
N ASN A 659 -14.72 -7.77 26.85
CA ASN A 659 -15.35 -7.36 25.59
C ASN A 659 -15.01 -8.31 24.45
N LEU A 660 -13.76 -8.79 24.39
CA LEU A 660 -13.34 -9.80 23.42
C LEU A 660 -14.12 -11.11 23.60
N ILE A 661 -14.30 -11.56 24.85
CA ILE A 661 -15.12 -12.71 25.21
C ILE A 661 -16.54 -12.55 24.65
N MET A 662 -17.19 -11.41 24.90
CA MET A 662 -18.56 -11.16 24.43
C MET A 662 -18.65 -11.20 22.90
N SER A 663 -17.68 -10.61 22.19
CA SER A 663 -17.61 -10.67 20.73
C SER A 663 -17.46 -12.10 20.23
N VAL A 664 -16.50 -12.86 20.78
CA VAL A 664 -16.25 -14.26 20.40
C VAL A 664 -17.48 -15.13 20.68
N GLN A 665 -18.13 -14.96 21.82
CA GLN A 665 -19.34 -15.70 22.18
C GLN A 665 -20.50 -15.37 21.24
N SER A 666 -20.71 -14.08 20.95
CA SER A 666 -21.75 -13.62 20.02
C SER A 666 -21.54 -14.18 18.61
N ILE A 667 -20.33 -14.09 18.08
CA ILE A 667 -19.98 -14.60 16.74
C ILE A 667 -20.12 -16.13 16.69
N THR A 668 -19.71 -16.82 17.74
CA THR A 668 -19.84 -18.28 17.85
C THR A 668 -21.30 -18.72 17.85
N ASN A 669 -22.18 -17.98 18.54
CA ASN A 669 -23.62 -18.22 18.51
C ASN A 669 -24.21 -18.03 17.10
N ASP A 670 -23.76 -17.01 16.36
CA ASP A 670 -24.19 -16.77 14.98
C ASP A 670 -23.75 -17.92 14.05
N LEU A 671 -22.51 -18.40 14.19
CA LEU A 671 -21.99 -19.55 13.45
C LEU A 671 -22.81 -20.82 13.75
N SER A 672 -23.14 -21.06 15.02
CA SER A 672 -24.02 -22.17 15.44
C SER A 672 -25.44 -22.04 14.87
N SER A 673 -25.98 -20.82 14.85
CA SER A 673 -27.28 -20.54 14.26
C SER A 673 -27.29 -20.84 12.76
N TRP A 674 -26.27 -20.34 12.05
CA TRP A 674 -26.09 -20.60 10.62
C TRP A 674 -26.01 -22.11 10.33
N LEU A 675 -25.25 -22.84 11.16
CA LEU A 675 -25.12 -24.29 11.06
C LEU A 675 -26.44 -25.05 11.08
N ARG A 676 -27.33 -24.63 11.98
CA ARG A 676 -28.64 -25.26 12.14
C ARG A 676 -29.57 -24.95 10.97
N GLN A 677 -29.39 -23.78 10.34
CA GLN A 677 -30.23 -23.28 9.27
C GLN A 677 -29.77 -23.70 7.87
N VAL A 678 -28.50 -24.10 7.69
CA VAL A 678 -27.99 -24.49 6.37
C VAL A 678 -28.73 -25.72 5.83
N PRO A 679 -29.22 -25.71 4.57
CA PRO A 679 -29.93 -26.83 3.94
C PRO A 679 -29.05 -28.08 3.82
N ASP A 680 -29.66 -29.26 3.88
CA ASP A 680 -28.94 -30.54 3.82
C ASP A 680 -28.09 -30.71 2.56
N GLY A 681 -28.55 -30.18 1.41
CA GLY A 681 -27.78 -30.23 0.15
C GLY A 681 -26.49 -29.40 0.15
N LEU A 682 -26.29 -28.51 1.13
CA LEU A 682 -25.07 -27.72 1.32
C LEU A 682 -24.24 -28.20 2.53
N ARG A 683 -24.69 -29.24 3.23
CA ARG A 683 -23.94 -29.88 4.31
C ARG A 683 -22.93 -30.87 3.75
N ILE A 684 -21.83 -31.05 4.47
CA ILE A 684 -20.84 -32.09 4.19
C ILE A 684 -21.10 -33.28 5.11
N ASP A 685 -21.26 -34.44 4.49
CA ASP A 685 -21.15 -35.72 5.18
C ASP A 685 -19.73 -36.26 4.98
N PHE A 686 -18.92 -36.17 6.04
CA PHE A 686 -17.54 -36.61 6.06
C PHE A 686 -17.39 -38.14 5.85
N THR A 687 -18.44 -38.93 6.08
CA THR A 687 -18.40 -40.38 5.84
C THR A 687 -18.47 -40.72 4.35
N THR A 688 -19.13 -39.88 3.56
CA THR A 688 -19.29 -40.07 2.10
C THR A 688 -18.41 -39.14 1.26
N LEU A 689 -17.59 -38.31 1.92
CA LEU A 689 -16.86 -37.21 1.30
C LEU A 689 -15.94 -37.64 0.15
N ASP A 690 -15.34 -38.83 0.24
CA ASP A 690 -14.51 -39.39 -0.83
C ASP A 690 -15.32 -39.85 -2.06
N THR A 691 -16.65 -39.98 -1.96
CA THR A 691 -17.52 -40.49 -3.03
C THR A 691 -18.42 -39.41 -3.63
N HIS A 692 -18.94 -38.49 -2.81
CA HIS A 692 -19.90 -37.48 -3.22
C HIS A 692 -19.50 -36.12 -2.66
N VAL A 693 -18.99 -35.24 -3.54
CA VAL A 693 -18.68 -33.86 -3.20
C VAL A 693 -18.94 -32.96 -4.40
N ASN A 694 -19.52 -31.79 -4.16
CA ASN A 694 -19.77 -30.78 -5.19
C ASN A 694 -19.06 -29.46 -4.82
N ARG A 695 -18.89 -28.58 -5.80
CA ARG A 695 -18.10 -27.35 -5.62
C ARG A 695 -18.76 -26.32 -4.71
N GLU A 696 -20.09 -26.28 -4.66
CA GLU A 696 -20.87 -25.33 -3.87
C GLU A 696 -20.74 -25.63 -2.38
N THR A 697 -20.92 -26.91 -2.04
CA THR A 697 -20.73 -27.47 -0.71
C THR A 697 -19.29 -27.24 -0.25
N VAL A 698 -18.28 -27.51 -1.09
CA VAL A 698 -16.88 -27.20 -0.77
C VAL A 698 -16.72 -25.71 -0.44
N SER A 699 -17.20 -24.81 -1.31
CA SER A 699 -16.99 -23.37 -1.17
C SER A 699 -17.63 -22.79 0.10
N ILE A 700 -18.87 -23.18 0.41
CA ILE A 700 -19.59 -22.71 1.59
C ILE A 700 -18.96 -23.24 2.88
N ASN A 701 -18.60 -24.53 2.92
CA ASN A 701 -18.06 -25.13 4.13
C ASN A 701 -16.65 -24.61 4.44
N LEU A 702 -15.81 -24.41 3.42
CA LEU A 702 -14.50 -23.77 3.62
C LEU A 702 -14.65 -22.34 4.15
N HIS A 703 -15.66 -21.59 3.67
CA HIS A 703 -15.94 -20.25 4.17
C HIS A 703 -16.39 -20.27 5.65
N PHE A 704 -17.26 -21.23 6.02
CA PHE A 704 -17.68 -21.46 7.40
C PHE A 704 -16.50 -21.79 8.32
N TYR A 705 -15.71 -22.80 8.00
CA TYR A 705 -14.55 -23.20 8.82
C TYR A 705 -13.49 -22.11 8.89
N SER A 706 -13.34 -21.29 7.84
CA SER A 706 -12.49 -20.10 7.90
C SER A 706 -13.01 -19.06 8.91
N CYS A 707 -14.32 -18.87 9.05
CA CYS A 707 -14.89 -17.97 10.06
C CYS A 707 -14.65 -18.52 11.48
N VAL A 708 -14.83 -19.83 11.68
CA VAL A 708 -14.49 -20.49 12.96
C VAL A 708 -13.02 -20.28 13.31
N ASN A 709 -12.12 -20.55 12.36
CA ASN A 709 -10.68 -20.37 12.54
C ASN A 709 -10.34 -18.91 12.89
N MET A 710 -10.84 -17.94 12.14
CA MET A 710 -10.55 -16.52 12.41
C MET A 710 -11.14 -16.04 13.75
N THR A 711 -12.25 -16.60 14.22
CA THR A 711 -12.83 -16.23 15.52
C THR A 711 -11.95 -16.69 16.69
N ALA A 712 -11.45 -17.92 16.62
CA ALA A 712 -10.66 -18.53 17.71
C ALA A 712 -9.15 -18.27 17.59
N ARG A 713 -8.66 -17.82 16.43
CA ARG A 713 -7.24 -17.65 16.12
C ARG A 713 -6.46 -16.85 17.19
N PRO A 714 -6.90 -15.66 17.66
CA PRO A 714 -6.13 -14.90 18.65
C PRO A 714 -5.86 -15.70 19.94
N LEU A 715 -6.87 -16.42 20.41
CA LEU A 715 -6.77 -17.26 21.60
C LEU A 715 -5.80 -18.43 21.41
N VAL A 716 -5.90 -19.14 20.28
CA VAL A 716 -5.01 -20.26 19.95
C VAL A 716 -3.56 -19.80 19.93
N PHE A 717 -3.28 -18.66 19.29
CA PHE A 717 -1.92 -18.11 19.21
C PHE A 717 -1.37 -17.65 20.56
N TYR A 718 -2.20 -17.03 21.40
CA TYR A 718 -1.81 -16.67 22.77
C TYR A 718 -1.38 -17.90 23.59
N VAL A 719 -2.15 -19.00 23.52
CA VAL A 719 -1.81 -20.25 24.23
C VAL A 719 -0.53 -20.86 23.67
N ILE A 720 -0.35 -20.87 22.35
CA ILE A 720 0.86 -21.36 21.70
C ILE A 720 2.10 -20.57 22.17
N GLN A 721 2.01 -19.25 22.21
CA GLN A 721 3.10 -18.38 22.67
C GLN A 721 3.44 -18.63 24.15
N ARG A 722 2.42 -18.66 25.02
CA ARG A 722 2.60 -18.94 26.45
C ARG A 722 3.28 -20.30 26.70
N ARG A 723 3.00 -21.30 25.87
CA ARG A 723 3.66 -22.61 25.95
C ARG A 723 5.10 -22.60 25.44
N LEU A 724 5.38 -21.88 24.34
CA LEU A 724 6.74 -21.69 23.86
C LEU A 724 7.61 -21.03 24.96
N ASP A 725 7.09 -19.99 25.62
CA ASP A 725 7.77 -19.32 26.74
C ASP A 725 8.03 -20.27 27.93
N ALA A 726 7.03 -21.07 28.31
CA ALA A 726 7.15 -22.05 29.39
C ALA A 726 8.15 -23.18 29.06
N GLY A 727 8.23 -23.57 27.77
CA GLY A 727 9.19 -24.55 27.26
C GLY A 727 10.64 -24.06 27.38
N ILE A 728 10.90 -22.78 27.07
CA ILE A 728 12.22 -22.14 27.25
C ILE A 728 12.65 -22.16 28.72
N LEU A 729 11.69 -21.93 29.63
CA LEU A 729 11.93 -21.90 31.08
C LEU A 729 12.02 -23.30 31.72
N GLY A 730 11.81 -24.38 30.95
CA GLY A 730 11.81 -25.75 31.46
C GLY A 730 10.66 -26.06 32.44
N THR A 731 9.57 -25.28 32.38
CA THR A 731 8.40 -25.38 33.28
C THR A 731 7.12 -25.82 32.57
N SER A 732 7.21 -26.21 31.29
CA SER A 732 6.06 -26.69 30.53
C SER A 732 5.51 -27.99 31.14
N GLY A 733 4.27 -27.95 31.65
CA GLY A 733 3.49 -29.16 31.93
C GLY A 733 3.31 -30.00 30.67
N GLU A 734 2.93 -31.28 30.81
CA GLU A 734 2.76 -32.17 29.65
C GLU A 734 1.56 -31.75 28.79
N ASP A 735 0.42 -31.44 29.39
CA ASP A 735 -0.80 -31.07 28.66
C ASP A 735 -0.96 -29.55 28.48
N TRP A 736 -1.37 -29.11 27.27
CA TRP A 736 -1.68 -27.70 27.00
C TRP A 736 -2.96 -27.24 27.70
N LYS A 737 -3.80 -28.18 28.12
CA LYS A 737 -5.08 -27.92 28.80
C LYS A 737 -4.89 -27.54 30.27
N GLU A 738 -3.73 -27.82 30.86
CA GLU A 738 -3.45 -27.51 32.26
C GLU A 738 -3.52 -26.00 32.54
N GLY A 739 -4.39 -25.63 33.48
CA GLY A 739 -4.60 -24.23 33.87
C GLY A 739 -5.46 -23.41 32.90
N LEU A 740 -6.14 -24.05 31.94
CA LEU A 740 -7.14 -23.42 31.08
C LEU A 740 -8.56 -23.82 31.51
N ALA A 741 -9.50 -22.89 31.40
CA ALA A 741 -10.91 -23.19 31.60
C ALA A 741 -11.43 -24.19 30.55
N PRO A 742 -12.37 -25.11 30.89
CA PRO A 742 -12.91 -26.10 29.96
C PRO A 742 -13.50 -25.50 28.67
N ASN A 743 -14.15 -24.33 28.79
CA ASN A 743 -14.75 -23.63 27.64
C ASN A 743 -13.69 -23.04 26.70
N THR A 744 -12.59 -22.52 27.23
CA THR A 744 -11.42 -22.06 26.45
C THR A 744 -10.80 -23.23 25.68
N VAL A 745 -10.61 -24.38 26.34
CA VAL A 745 -10.11 -25.60 25.71
C VAL A 745 -11.01 -26.01 24.55
N ALA A 746 -12.33 -25.96 24.75
CA ALA A 746 -13.29 -26.33 23.72
C ALA A 746 -13.30 -25.38 22.51
N VAL A 747 -13.06 -24.07 22.70
CA VAL A 747 -12.86 -23.11 21.58
C VAL A 747 -11.60 -23.43 20.78
N ILE A 748 -10.50 -23.78 21.45
CA ILE A 748 -9.24 -24.17 20.80
C ILE A 748 -9.41 -25.50 20.05
N ASP A 749 -10.01 -26.50 20.68
CA ASP A 749 -10.31 -27.80 20.06
C ASP A 749 -11.23 -27.63 18.83
N SER A 750 -12.21 -26.71 18.90
CA SER A 750 -13.06 -26.34 17.76
C SER A 750 -12.28 -25.74 16.60
N CYS A 751 -11.28 -24.90 16.89
CA CYS A 751 -10.40 -24.30 15.90
C CYS A 751 -9.50 -25.34 15.20
N ILE A 752 -8.90 -26.25 15.98
CA ILE A 752 -8.11 -27.37 15.45
C ILE A 752 -8.98 -28.29 14.59
N THR A 753 -10.20 -28.57 15.04
CA THR A 753 -11.18 -29.38 14.31
C THR A 753 -11.58 -28.72 12.99
N ALA A 754 -11.82 -27.41 12.99
CA ALA A 754 -12.12 -26.65 11.77
C ALA A 754 -10.94 -26.63 10.77
N ALA A 755 -9.70 -26.54 11.25
CA ALA A 755 -8.51 -26.68 10.39
C ALA A 755 -8.39 -28.10 9.79
N ARG A 756 -8.63 -29.16 10.57
CA ARG A 756 -8.69 -30.54 10.07
C ARG A 756 -9.79 -30.73 9.03
N ALA A 757 -10.99 -30.23 9.30
CA ALA A 757 -12.12 -30.29 8.39
C ALA A 757 -11.80 -29.59 7.06
N THR A 758 -11.19 -28.39 7.13
CA THR A 758 -10.71 -27.66 5.95
C THR A 758 -9.77 -28.52 5.09
N THR A 759 -8.79 -29.19 5.72
CA THR A 759 -7.87 -30.08 5.01
C THR A 759 -8.58 -31.28 4.38
N LEU A 760 -9.48 -31.96 5.10
CA LEU A 760 -10.21 -33.13 4.59
C LEU A 760 -11.08 -32.78 3.40
N ILE A 761 -11.79 -31.64 3.47
CA ILE A 761 -12.62 -31.14 2.37
C ILE A 761 -11.76 -30.83 1.15
N MET A 762 -10.60 -30.21 1.36
CA MET A 762 -9.68 -29.89 0.27
C MET A 762 -9.03 -31.14 -0.33
N ASP A 763 -8.71 -32.16 0.47
CA ASP A 763 -8.20 -33.45 -0.02
C ASP A 763 -9.22 -34.18 -0.88
N ALA A 764 -10.47 -34.24 -0.42
CA ALA A 764 -11.57 -34.79 -1.21
C ALA A 764 -11.81 -33.99 -2.50
N ALA A 765 -11.81 -32.65 -2.42
CA ALA A 765 -11.87 -31.80 -3.60
C ALA A 765 -10.72 -32.09 -4.58
N ALA A 766 -9.52 -32.40 -4.10
CA ALA A 766 -8.38 -32.79 -4.93
C ALA A 766 -8.65 -34.09 -5.69
N LYS A 767 -9.12 -35.12 -4.99
CA LYS A 767 -9.44 -36.44 -5.56
C LYS A 767 -10.51 -36.35 -6.65
N HIS A 768 -11.46 -35.43 -6.50
CA HIS A 768 -12.54 -35.17 -7.46
C HIS A 768 -12.21 -34.10 -8.51
N ASN A 769 -10.98 -33.59 -8.57
CA ASN A 769 -10.56 -32.51 -9.48
C ASN A 769 -11.39 -31.22 -9.36
N LEU A 770 -11.83 -30.89 -8.15
CA LEU A 770 -12.61 -29.69 -7.82
C LEU A 770 -11.78 -28.55 -7.24
N ILE A 771 -10.45 -28.69 -7.22
CA ILE A 771 -9.53 -27.66 -6.73
C ILE A 771 -9.30 -26.59 -7.79
N ALA A 772 -9.57 -25.34 -7.42
CA ALA A 772 -9.15 -24.19 -8.20
C ALA A 772 -7.64 -23.92 -7.98
N THR A 773 -6.78 -24.61 -8.74
CA THR A 773 -5.31 -24.57 -8.58
C THR A 773 -4.73 -23.15 -8.63
N TYR A 774 -5.28 -22.28 -9.49
CA TYR A 774 -4.90 -20.86 -9.61
C TYR A 774 -5.89 -19.90 -8.95
N GLY A 775 -6.86 -20.44 -8.20
CA GLY A 775 -7.83 -19.68 -7.44
C GLY A 775 -7.26 -19.20 -6.11
N TYR A 776 -7.57 -17.97 -5.73
CA TYR A 776 -7.12 -17.39 -4.46
C TYR A 776 -7.73 -18.09 -3.24
N LEU A 777 -9.03 -18.36 -3.25
CA LEU A 777 -9.75 -18.84 -2.06
C LEU A 777 -9.28 -20.21 -1.59
N ASP A 778 -9.20 -21.19 -2.47
CA ASP A 778 -8.77 -22.55 -2.15
C ASP A 778 -7.34 -22.54 -1.58
N GLY A 779 -6.43 -21.79 -2.20
CA GLY A 779 -5.06 -21.62 -1.71
C GLY A 779 -4.97 -20.90 -0.36
N GLU A 780 -5.82 -19.88 -0.12
CA GLU A 780 -5.89 -19.17 1.16
C GLU A 780 -6.43 -20.05 2.30
N TYR A 781 -7.48 -20.84 2.04
CA TYR A 781 -8.05 -21.73 3.05
C TYR A 781 -7.06 -22.84 3.45
N VAL A 782 -6.41 -23.50 2.48
CA VAL A 782 -5.39 -24.52 2.75
C VAL A 782 -4.21 -23.90 3.49
N PHE A 783 -3.72 -22.74 3.05
CA PHE A 783 -2.60 -22.06 3.72
C PHE A 783 -2.93 -21.69 5.17
N SER A 784 -4.11 -21.12 5.43
CA SER A 784 -4.52 -20.76 6.79
C SER A 784 -4.69 -21.99 7.68
N ALA A 785 -5.21 -23.11 7.17
CA ALA A 785 -5.32 -24.35 7.93
C ALA A 785 -3.95 -24.98 8.20
N ALA A 786 -3.08 -25.03 7.19
CA ALA A 786 -1.72 -25.55 7.31
C ALA A 786 -0.89 -24.75 8.32
N LEU A 787 -0.96 -23.41 8.29
CA LEU A 787 -0.26 -22.56 9.27
C LEU A 787 -0.69 -22.89 10.69
N LEU A 788 -1.99 -23.02 10.96
CA LEU A 788 -2.50 -23.38 12.27
C LEU A 788 -2.02 -24.78 12.70
N LEU A 789 -2.12 -25.77 11.81
CA LEU A 789 -1.74 -27.15 12.10
C LEU A 789 -0.23 -27.31 12.31
N VAL A 790 0.62 -26.58 11.58
CA VAL A 790 2.08 -26.55 11.81
C VAL A 790 2.36 -26.05 13.23
N MET A 791 1.74 -24.93 13.63
CA MET A 791 1.95 -24.37 14.96
C MET A 791 1.43 -25.28 16.08
N VAL A 792 0.28 -25.92 15.88
CA VAL A 792 -0.29 -26.87 16.84
C VAL A 792 0.59 -28.11 16.99
N ASN A 793 1.06 -28.71 15.90
CA ASN A 793 1.92 -29.90 15.98
C ASN A 793 3.30 -29.60 16.58
N ALA A 794 3.76 -28.36 16.47
CA ALA A 794 5.06 -27.97 16.99
C ALA A 794 5.05 -27.69 18.50
N VAL A 795 3.91 -27.26 19.06
CA VAL A 795 3.82 -26.80 20.46
C VAL A 795 2.93 -27.68 21.34
N PHE A 796 1.92 -28.34 20.78
CA PHE A 796 1.01 -29.21 21.56
C PHE A 796 1.52 -30.65 21.55
N PRO A 797 1.07 -31.49 22.51
CA PRO A 797 1.45 -32.90 22.54
C PRO A 797 1.12 -33.58 21.22
N HIS A 798 1.99 -34.50 20.81
CA HIS A 798 1.85 -35.17 19.53
C HIS A 798 0.46 -35.80 19.39
N ASN A 799 -0.24 -35.41 18.33
CA ASN A 799 -1.52 -35.98 17.96
C ASN A 799 -1.43 -36.44 16.51
N GLU A 800 -1.59 -37.75 16.30
CA GLU A 800 -1.42 -38.37 14.99
C GLU A 800 -2.39 -37.78 13.95
N THR A 801 -3.62 -37.45 14.34
CA THR A 801 -4.61 -36.89 13.42
C THR A 801 -4.26 -35.46 12.99
N ASN A 802 -3.76 -34.64 13.92
CA ASN A 802 -3.30 -33.29 13.61
C ASN A 802 -2.06 -33.33 12.70
N SER A 803 -1.15 -34.29 12.93
CA SER A 803 0.05 -34.46 12.11
C SER A 803 -0.30 -34.90 10.69
N ARG A 804 -1.19 -35.88 10.52
CA ARG A 804 -1.70 -36.31 9.21
C ARG A 804 -2.38 -35.17 8.46
N ALA A 805 -3.24 -34.40 9.14
CA ALA A 805 -3.91 -33.24 8.53
C ALA A 805 -2.91 -32.14 8.12
N MET A 806 -1.86 -31.91 8.91
CA MET A 806 -0.77 -30.98 8.55
C MET A 806 -0.07 -31.44 7.26
N GLU A 807 0.35 -32.70 7.20
CA GLU A 807 1.04 -33.26 6.03
C GLU A 807 0.16 -33.23 4.78
N THR A 808 -1.13 -33.56 4.89
CA THR A 808 -2.07 -33.44 3.76
C THR A 808 -2.17 -31.99 3.29
N ALA A 809 -2.27 -31.01 4.20
CA ALA A 809 -2.36 -29.60 3.81
C ALA A 809 -1.07 -29.10 3.13
N LEU A 810 0.10 -29.49 3.61
CA LEU A 810 1.39 -29.19 2.98
C LEU A 810 1.50 -29.82 1.58
N ASN A 811 1.11 -31.10 1.45
CA ASN A 811 1.10 -31.81 0.17
C ASN A 811 0.13 -31.18 -0.84
N LEU A 812 -1.03 -30.67 -0.39
CA LEU A 812 -1.96 -29.94 -1.24
C LEU A 812 -1.34 -28.65 -1.77
N LEU A 813 -0.70 -27.85 -0.92
CA LEU A 813 0.00 -26.62 -1.35
C LEU A 813 1.14 -26.94 -2.31
N ARG A 814 1.94 -27.98 -2.03
CA ARG A 814 2.99 -28.47 -2.92
C ARG A 814 2.42 -28.90 -4.27
N SER A 815 1.32 -29.66 -4.28
CA SER A 815 0.67 -30.11 -5.51
C SER A 815 0.21 -28.94 -6.39
N MET A 816 -0.37 -27.90 -5.78
CA MET A 816 -0.74 -26.69 -6.53
C MET A 816 0.49 -25.92 -7.04
N ALA A 817 1.58 -25.90 -6.27
CA ALA A 817 2.84 -25.27 -6.67
C ALA A 817 3.50 -26.00 -7.85
N ASP A 818 3.60 -27.33 -7.79
CA ASP A 818 4.16 -28.20 -8.84
C ASP A 818 3.37 -28.08 -10.17
N ARG A 819 2.09 -27.70 -10.07
CA ARG A 819 1.23 -27.44 -11.25
C ARG A 819 1.48 -26.08 -11.90
N GLY A 820 2.25 -25.18 -11.28
CA GLY A 820 2.62 -23.88 -11.82
C GLY A 820 2.22 -22.68 -10.95
N ASN A 821 1.61 -22.88 -9.78
CA ASN A 821 1.25 -21.77 -8.88
C ASN A 821 2.44 -21.37 -7.98
N THR A 822 3.28 -20.47 -8.51
CA THR A 822 4.49 -19.97 -7.82
C THR A 822 4.21 -19.24 -6.50
N TYR A 823 3.03 -18.62 -6.39
CA TYR A 823 2.58 -17.98 -5.16
C TYR A 823 2.38 -18.99 -4.04
N LEU A 824 1.68 -20.10 -4.31
CA LEU A 824 1.50 -21.17 -3.34
C LEU A 824 2.80 -21.93 -3.05
N GLY A 825 3.71 -22.03 -4.03
CA GLY A 825 5.06 -22.54 -3.80
C GLY A 825 5.82 -21.73 -2.74
N SER A 826 5.73 -20.39 -2.81
CA SER A 826 6.35 -19.51 -1.81
C SER A 826 5.74 -19.68 -0.41
N ARG A 827 4.41 -19.82 -0.34
CA ARG A 827 3.69 -20.09 0.92
C ARG A 827 4.03 -21.45 1.52
N HIS A 828 4.19 -22.48 0.70
CA HIS A 828 4.60 -23.80 1.13
C HIS A 828 6.03 -23.79 1.71
N SER A 829 6.99 -23.14 1.04
CA SER A 829 8.35 -22.98 1.54
C SER A 829 8.39 -22.33 2.93
N LEU A 830 7.61 -21.27 3.14
CA LEU A 830 7.51 -20.61 4.44
C LEU A 830 7.04 -21.55 5.56
N LEU A 831 6.03 -22.39 5.30
CA LEU A 831 5.54 -23.34 6.29
C LEU A 831 6.58 -24.40 6.65
N LEU A 832 7.39 -24.82 5.69
CA LEU A 832 8.51 -25.73 5.95
C LEU A 832 9.62 -25.08 6.77
N GLU A 833 9.94 -23.81 6.50
CA GLU A 833 10.90 -23.04 7.30
C GLU A 833 10.40 -22.84 8.73
N LEU A 834 9.12 -22.51 8.91
CA LEU A 834 8.48 -22.41 10.23
C LEU A 834 8.54 -23.73 10.99
N ARG A 835 8.20 -24.85 10.33
CA ARG A 835 8.31 -26.19 10.94
C ARG A 835 9.74 -26.47 11.39
N ALA A 836 10.73 -26.23 10.53
CA ALA A 836 12.14 -26.47 10.83
C ALA A 836 12.69 -25.57 11.96
N ALA A 837 12.14 -24.36 12.11
CA ALA A 837 12.53 -23.45 13.18
C ALA A 837 12.00 -23.84 14.56
N ILE A 838 10.88 -24.59 14.63
CA ILE A 838 10.22 -24.95 15.90
C ILE A 838 10.59 -26.39 16.35
N GLU A 839 11.04 -27.27 15.44
CA GLU A 839 11.51 -28.60 15.83
C GLU A 839 12.82 -28.50 16.68
N PRO A 840 12.87 -29.06 17.90
CA PRO A 840 14.08 -29.02 18.72
C PRO A 840 15.21 -29.76 18.01
N LYS A 841 16.35 -29.09 17.81
CA LYS A 841 17.57 -29.70 17.27
C LYS A 841 17.93 -30.90 18.14
N ALA A 842 17.64 -32.09 17.64
CA ALA A 842 18.11 -33.33 18.24
C ALA A 842 19.63 -33.22 18.43
N VAL A 843 20.09 -33.47 19.65
CA VAL A 843 21.50 -33.60 20.00
C VAL A 843 22.09 -34.73 19.15
N THR A 844 22.65 -34.41 17.99
CA THR A 844 23.47 -35.34 17.22
C THR A 844 24.91 -35.20 17.70
N GLY A 845 25.18 -35.81 18.85
CA GLY A 845 26.46 -36.46 19.05
C GLY A 845 26.43 -37.77 18.28
N ASP A 846 26.93 -37.77 17.06
CA ASP A 846 27.97 -38.73 16.62
C ASP A 846 28.29 -38.61 15.13
N MET A 847 29.58 -38.39 14.90
CA MET A 847 30.41 -38.84 13.79
C MET A 847 30.15 -38.29 12.37
N GLU A 848 31.04 -37.36 12.01
CA GLU A 848 31.99 -37.54 10.90
C GLU A 848 31.73 -38.75 9.99
N ARG A 849 31.14 -38.51 8.83
CA ARG A 849 31.71 -38.93 7.54
C ARG A 849 30.92 -38.34 6.38
N THR A 850 31.66 -37.96 5.35
CA THR A 850 31.22 -37.58 4.00
C THR A 850 30.99 -36.08 3.73
N MET A 851 32.05 -35.28 3.93
CA MET A 851 32.32 -34.20 2.99
C MET A 851 33.10 -34.78 1.80
N THR A 852 32.46 -34.96 0.65
CA THR A 852 33.12 -34.80 -0.66
C THR A 852 32.09 -34.56 -1.77
N ALA A 853 32.04 -33.30 -2.19
CA ALA A 853 32.11 -32.85 -3.58
C ALA A 853 30.83 -32.74 -4.46
N LEU A 854 30.83 -31.63 -5.21
CA LEU A 854 30.25 -31.35 -6.53
C LEU A 854 28.88 -30.66 -6.53
N ASN A 855 28.85 -29.34 -6.74
CA ASN A 855 28.92 -28.61 -8.01
C ASN A 855 27.60 -28.56 -8.77
N VAL A 856 27.11 -27.33 -8.95
CA VAL A 856 26.13 -26.88 -9.94
C VAL A 856 26.60 -27.24 -11.36
N PRO A 857 25.70 -27.70 -12.24
CA PRO A 857 25.53 -27.02 -13.54
C PRO A 857 24.05 -26.87 -13.91
N ALA A 858 23.58 -25.67 -14.27
CA ALA A 858 23.54 -25.13 -15.63
C ALA A 858 22.58 -25.88 -16.59
N THR A 859 21.55 -25.14 -17.02
CA THR A 859 20.59 -25.42 -18.11
C THR A 859 21.22 -25.93 -19.42
N PRO A 860 20.43 -26.64 -20.24
CA PRO A 860 20.47 -26.42 -21.68
C PRO A 860 19.10 -26.13 -22.32
N ARG A 861 19.11 -25.21 -23.28
CA ARG A 861 18.02 -24.93 -24.24
C ARG A 861 18.09 -25.87 -25.46
N SER A 862 16.90 -26.18 -25.99
CA SER A 862 16.50 -26.17 -27.42
C SER A 862 16.06 -27.49 -28.10
N ASN A 863 14.88 -27.36 -28.75
CA ASN A 863 14.43 -27.88 -30.05
C ASN A 863 14.03 -29.37 -30.26
N HIS A 864 12.71 -29.61 -30.23
CA HIS A 864 11.82 -30.31 -31.21
C HIS A 864 12.15 -31.74 -31.73
N PRO A 865 11.20 -32.49 -32.34
CA PRO A 865 10.05 -33.19 -31.72
C PRO A 865 9.90 -34.67 -32.18
N ALA A 866 9.38 -35.59 -31.37
CA ALA A 866 8.79 -36.85 -31.86
C ALA A 866 7.96 -37.58 -30.78
N SER A 867 6.76 -38.04 -31.15
CA SER A 867 5.99 -39.09 -30.48
C SER A 867 6.09 -40.39 -31.30
N PRO A 868 5.46 -41.50 -30.89
CA PRO A 868 5.66 -42.31 -29.68
C PRO A 868 6.01 -43.78 -30.03
N ALA A 869 6.54 -44.57 -29.10
CA ALA A 869 6.55 -46.04 -29.23
C ALA A 869 6.48 -46.73 -27.86
N ILE A 870 5.68 -47.80 -27.85
CA ILE A 870 5.29 -48.70 -26.77
C ILE A 870 6.27 -49.89 -26.75
N ASP A 871 6.73 -50.30 -25.57
CA ASP A 871 6.78 -51.69 -25.05
C ASP A 871 7.70 -51.71 -23.81
N ASP A 872 7.16 -51.96 -22.62
CA ASP A 872 6.90 -53.28 -22.00
C ASP A 872 8.16 -53.92 -21.41
N THR A 873 8.27 -53.83 -20.08
CA THR A 873 8.89 -54.86 -19.22
C THR A 873 8.54 -54.56 -17.76
N THR A 874 7.55 -55.31 -17.25
CA THR A 874 7.25 -55.47 -15.80
C THR A 874 8.46 -55.97 -15.01
N PRO A 875 8.60 -55.57 -13.74
CA PRO A 875 8.33 -56.50 -12.63
C PRO A 875 7.83 -55.78 -11.34
N PRO A 876 7.74 -56.46 -10.19
CA PRO A 876 6.76 -57.48 -9.80
C PRO A 876 5.80 -56.96 -8.71
N THR A 877 4.66 -57.65 -8.58
CA THR A 877 3.66 -57.54 -7.53
C THR A 877 4.26 -57.63 -6.12
N GLN A 878 4.00 -56.60 -5.31
CA GLN A 878 4.04 -56.68 -3.84
C GLN A 878 2.65 -56.32 -3.31
N GLU A 879 2.15 -57.20 -2.44
CA GLU A 879 0.79 -57.31 -1.96
C GLU A 879 0.27 -56.02 -1.31
N LEU A 880 -0.94 -55.61 -1.70
CA LEU A 880 -1.75 -54.60 -1.02
C LEU A 880 -2.19 -55.17 0.34
N PRO A 881 -1.90 -54.50 1.47
CA PRO A 881 -2.54 -54.86 2.73
C PRO A 881 -4.04 -54.58 2.64
N GLU A 882 -4.81 -55.61 2.99
CA GLU A 882 -6.26 -55.70 3.03
C GLU A 882 -6.93 -54.61 3.87
N HIS A 883 -8.17 -54.28 3.48
CA HIS A 883 -9.25 -53.68 4.27
C HIS A 883 -8.93 -53.29 5.73
N TRP A 884 -8.74 -51.99 5.97
CA TRP A 884 -8.85 -51.41 7.31
C TRP A 884 -10.04 -50.47 7.38
N GLN A 885 -11.07 -50.91 8.10
CA GLN A 885 -12.15 -50.06 8.61
C GLN A 885 -11.53 -49.05 9.57
N ALA A 886 -11.23 -47.84 9.08
CA ALA A 886 -10.78 -46.76 9.93
C ALA A 886 -12.00 -46.13 10.61
N SER A 887 -12.19 -46.43 11.88
CA SER A 887 -12.84 -45.50 12.82
C SER A 887 -11.94 -44.26 12.93
N LEU A 888 -11.96 -43.43 11.90
CA LEU A 888 -11.56 -42.04 12.01
C LEU A 888 -12.62 -41.39 12.89
N ASP A 889 -12.23 -40.68 13.94
CA ASP A 889 -13.06 -39.63 14.55
C ASP A 889 -13.24 -38.52 13.47
N LEU A 890 -14.10 -38.83 12.50
CA LEU A 890 -14.50 -37.96 11.41
C LEU A 890 -15.43 -36.93 12.03
N PRO A 891 -15.10 -35.63 11.98
CA PRO A 891 -15.92 -34.62 12.58
C PRO A 891 -17.29 -34.64 11.90
N SER A 892 -18.34 -34.94 12.63
CA SER A 892 -19.69 -34.60 12.22
C SER A 892 -19.85 -33.08 12.33
N PHE A 893 -20.79 -32.49 11.56
CA PHE A 893 -21.15 -31.07 11.74
C PHE A 893 -21.54 -30.74 13.20
N GLN A 894 -21.88 -31.75 14.02
CA GLN A 894 -22.29 -31.61 15.42
C GLN A 894 -21.11 -31.62 16.41
N ASP A 895 -19.90 -31.99 15.98
CA ASP A 895 -18.76 -32.18 16.90
C ASP A 895 -18.07 -30.85 17.26
N ILE A 896 -18.39 -29.77 16.54
CA ILE A 896 -17.98 -28.42 16.95
C ILE A 896 -19.01 -27.89 17.93
N SER A 897 -18.67 -27.96 19.22
CA SER A 897 -19.45 -27.27 20.25
C SER A 897 -19.37 -25.77 19.99
N PHE A 898 -20.50 -25.08 20.10
CA PHE A 898 -20.57 -23.62 19.97
C PHE A 898 -21.35 -23.00 21.14
N GLN A 899 -21.66 -23.78 22.18
CA GLN A 899 -22.28 -23.30 23.41
C GLN A 899 -21.20 -23.23 24.48
N PHE A 900 -20.61 -22.04 24.62
CA PHE A 900 -19.57 -21.77 25.60
C PHE A 900 -20.03 -20.66 26.53
N ASP A 901 -19.92 -20.89 27.84
CA ASP A 901 -19.96 -19.80 28.83
C ASP A 901 -18.52 -19.36 29.08
N LEU A 902 -18.07 -18.34 28.36
CA LEU A 902 -16.66 -17.95 28.33
C LEU A 902 -16.25 -17.08 29.55
N ASN A 903 -17.10 -16.94 30.56
CA ASN A 903 -16.89 -16.08 31.74
C ASN A 903 -15.89 -16.64 32.77
N ASP A 904 -15.27 -17.79 32.50
CA ASP A 904 -14.51 -18.55 33.51
C ASP A 904 -13.09 -18.00 33.81
N ASP A 905 -12.47 -17.25 32.90
CA ASP A 905 -11.10 -16.72 33.10
C ASP A 905 -10.83 -15.40 32.34
N PRO A 906 -11.26 -14.23 32.85
CA PRO A 906 -11.05 -12.94 32.21
C PRO A 906 -9.58 -12.57 31.99
N ALA A 907 -8.65 -13.05 32.84
CA ALA A 907 -7.24 -12.72 32.75
C ALA A 907 -6.56 -13.36 31.54
N LEU A 908 -6.96 -14.57 31.17
CA LEU A 908 -6.53 -15.23 29.93
C LEU A 908 -6.91 -14.41 28.70
N TRP A 909 -8.14 -13.89 28.68
CA TRP A 909 -8.66 -13.12 27.56
C TRP A 909 -8.09 -11.71 27.48
N GLU A 910 -7.67 -11.10 28.60
CA GLU A 910 -6.82 -9.91 28.60
C GLU A 910 -5.46 -10.21 27.92
N GLY A 911 -4.84 -11.35 28.26
CA GLY A 911 -3.61 -11.77 27.59
C GLY A 911 -3.78 -12.03 26.09
N ALA A 912 -4.90 -12.65 25.69
CA ALA A 912 -5.22 -12.85 24.28
C ALA A 912 -5.51 -11.52 23.55
N LEU A 913 -6.11 -10.55 24.23
CA LEU A 913 -6.35 -9.20 23.72
C LEU A 913 -5.04 -8.45 23.45
N ASP A 914 -4.06 -8.56 24.34
CA ASP A 914 -2.75 -7.94 24.16
C ASP A 914 -2.00 -8.47 22.93
N GLN A 915 -2.28 -9.71 22.51
CA GLN A 915 -1.70 -10.32 21.31
C GLN A 915 -2.38 -9.91 19.98
N ILE A 916 -3.55 -9.26 20.04
CA ILE A 916 -4.27 -8.80 18.85
C ILE A 916 -3.53 -7.63 18.17
N ASP A 917 -2.84 -6.76 18.93
CA ASP A 917 -2.35 -5.47 18.41
C ASP A 917 -0.94 -5.01 18.86
N ILE A 918 -0.11 -5.83 19.54
CA ILE A 918 1.27 -5.41 19.91
C ILE A 918 2.35 -6.45 19.57
N ASP A 919 3.40 -5.92 18.93
CA ASP A 919 4.81 -6.29 18.83
C ASP A 919 5.22 -7.62 19.51
N MET A 920 5.43 -8.67 18.70
CA MET A 920 6.37 -9.70 19.13
C MET A 920 7.74 -9.13 18.85
N ASP A 921 8.38 -8.57 19.87
CA ASP A 921 9.76 -8.06 19.81
C ASP A 921 10.59 -8.93 18.87
N THR A 922 11.27 -8.31 17.90
CA THR A 922 12.29 -8.98 17.07
C THR A 922 13.30 -9.75 17.95
N ASP A 923 13.52 -9.25 19.17
CA ASP A 923 14.35 -9.88 20.20
C ASP A 923 13.77 -11.20 20.73
N TRP A 924 12.45 -11.40 20.80
CA TRP A 924 11.84 -12.67 21.21
C TRP A 924 12.09 -13.77 20.17
N ILE A 925 11.97 -13.47 18.87
CA ILE A 925 12.17 -14.45 17.81
C ILE A 925 13.65 -14.74 17.57
N GLU A 926 14.52 -13.73 17.62
CA GLU A 926 15.96 -13.95 17.57
C GLU A 926 16.49 -14.70 18.80
N SER A 927 15.83 -14.60 19.96
CA SER A 927 16.23 -15.35 21.16
C SER A 927 15.59 -16.74 21.27
N THR A 928 14.38 -16.94 20.74
CA THR A 928 13.56 -18.15 20.95
C THR A 928 13.57 -19.13 19.77
N LEU A 929 13.58 -18.66 18.51
CA LEU A 929 13.56 -19.53 17.32
C LEU A 929 14.97 -19.77 16.73
N LYS A 930 15.98 -18.98 17.13
CA LYS A 930 17.38 -19.16 16.69
C LYS A 930 18.29 -19.86 17.70
N ARG A 931 17.84 -20.07 18.95
CA ARG A 931 18.55 -20.90 19.96
C ARG A 931 17.97 -22.30 19.95
#